data_AF-A0A3P6B979-F1
#
_entry.id   AF-A0A3P6B979-F1
#
_cell.length_a   1.000
_cell.length_b   1.000
_cell.length_c   1.000
_cell.angle_alpha   90.00
_cell.angle_beta   90.00
_cell.angle_gamma   90.00
#
_symmetry.space_group_name_H-M   'P 1'
#
loop_
_entity.id
_entity.type
_entity.pdbx_description
1 polymer ?
#
loop_
_entity_poly.entity_id
_entity_poly.type
_entity_poly.pdbx_seq_one_letter_code
_entity_poly.pdbx_strand_id
1 'polypeptide(L)'
;MDMSIVFSSFILLFTIATSFLAAQITPVASPALLHPDELKALEEIASTLGITKLNLGNGDPCDLKRLKIDVAQDPTSENIIVCDCSRNNTCHITDLTLKTLGLPGKVPPELVKLQYLRSISVCANNLSGPLPTGLQNFKKLEFLGVEANQFSGPIPAELGNLISLTGLQLGSNQFTSTLPTTLSKLVNLKEFRISDNKFIGIIPRFIGDWSRLEKIHLFASGLKGPIPDALARLENLIDLRISDMTGINSFPNISSKSMNTLILRNLSLSGQIPSFVWSMPVLKTLDVSFNKLSGEVDLQGKVPKYTYLNDNMLSGNVGSGAFLNNESYIDLSYNNFSYPSSCPDKSININSYRSSYLQKNLTGLLPCASPIKCNYQRSLHINCGGDNVVITNSSHKITYQADNNETKAATNQHFENWGVSSTGYLPNDIYIITPTFALPENSPAFYKSARQSAQSLVYYAFCLENGAYNVKLHFMEIQFSNEEPYSRLGRRIFDIYLQGELFKRDFNVKEEANGTRKPIVKEANVNVANHFLEIRLYWAGKGTTLIPQRGNYGPIISAISLCHRSLGPGCGAEKTKHRTYYPLIFGITGALLAVMFLALGLYAQKRCRGDKNTRERDLRAQGLQTVCFTWRQLQAATNNFDEAKKLGEGGFGSVFKGELSDGTIIAVKQLSAKSCQGNREFVNEIGMISGLNHPNLVKLYGCCVEKNQLLLVYEYMENNSLALALNGESAPNLDWAARQRICVGIARGLEFLHEGSMIRMVHRDIKTTNVLLDADLNAKISDFGLARLHEEEHTHISTKIAGTIGYMAPEYALYGELTEKADVFSFGVVAMEIVSGKSNTKQKGSADHVWLIKWVSVEFSLLFLQQTGDIMDIIDPVLEGDFNRKEAERMIKVSLVCTNSSPLLRPTMSEVVQMLEGEIEITQVLSDPGLYEHNFSISKLMGTDTHGSSSTSGLTDQTETTMKSSVSSTDLYPLYPESMLLNSTQNFSSSAF
;
A
#
# COMPACT_ATOMS: atom_id res chain seq x y z
N MET A 1 36.57 -27.28 99.13
CA MET A 1 35.72 -27.11 97.93
C MET A 1 36.64 -26.88 96.75
N ASP A 2 36.54 -27.77 95.77
CA ASP A 2 37.67 -28.30 95.02
C ASP A 2 38.26 -27.40 93.93
N MET A 3 39.56 -27.15 94.04
CA MET A 3 40.45 -26.62 93.00
C MET A 3 40.75 -27.65 91.87
N SER A 4 40.06 -28.80 91.88
CA SER A 4 40.18 -29.87 90.87
C SER A 4 39.20 -29.68 89.70
N ILE A 5 38.06 -29.03 89.92
CA ILE A 5 37.01 -28.84 88.89
C ILE A 5 37.37 -27.69 87.92
N VAL A 6 38.12 -26.69 88.40
CA VAL A 6 38.57 -25.55 87.58
C VAL A 6 39.71 -25.96 86.62
N PHE A 7 40.57 -26.90 87.03
CA PHE A 7 41.70 -27.35 86.21
C PHE A 7 41.26 -28.31 85.08
N SER A 8 40.25 -29.16 85.32
CA SER A 8 39.68 -30.03 84.29
C SER A 8 38.89 -29.23 83.23
N SER A 9 38.20 -28.18 83.65
CA SER A 9 37.47 -27.28 82.74
C SER A 9 38.40 -26.45 81.85
N PHE A 10 39.57 -26.04 82.36
CA PHE A 10 40.57 -25.29 81.58
C PHE A 10 41.30 -26.17 80.54
N ILE A 11 41.59 -27.44 80.83
CA ILE A 11 42.24 -28.34 79.87
C ILE A 11 41.26 -28.76 78.76
N LEU A 12 39.96 -28.91 79.05
CA LEU A 12 38.94 -29.19 78.04
C LEU A 12 38.70 -27.96 77.13
N LEU A 13 38.71 -26.75 77.68
CA LEU A 13 38.62 -25.51 76.88
C LEU A 13 39.87 -25.25 76.04
N PHE A 14 41.07 -25.60 76.52
CA PHE A 14 42.32 -25.42 75.76
C PHE A 14 42.51 -26.48 74.65
N THR A 15 42.00 -27.70 74.84
CA THR A 15 41.99 -28.75 73.80
C THR A 15 40.90 -28.54 72.74
N ILE A 16 39.76 -27.94 73.11
CA ILE A 16 38.73 -27.50 72.13
C ILE A 16 39.18 -26.23 71.38
N ALA A 17 39.90 -25.30 72.02
CA ALA A 17 40.42 -24.11 71.34
C ALA A 17 41.57 -24.42 70.35
N THR A 18 42.41 -25.41 70.65
CA THR A 18 43.50 -25.83 69.75
C THR A 18 43.05 -26.75 68.62
N SER A 19 41.92 -27.47 68.78
CA SER A 19 41.27 -28.20 67.68
C SER A 19 40.42 -27.30 66.77
N PHE A 20 39.94 -26.15 67.26
CA PHE A 20 39.28 -25.14 66.43
C PHE A 20 40.25 -24.23 65.65
N LEU A 21 41.49 -24.02 66.11
CA LEU A 21 42.50 -23.28 65.34
C LEU A 21 43.23 -24.12 64.28
N ALA A 22 43.12 -25.45 64.31
CA ALA A 22 43.67 -26.33 63.27
C ALA A 22 42.65 -26.75 62.20
N ALA A 23 41.38 -26.31 62.29
CA ALA A 23 40.31 -26.67 61.36
C ALA A 23 39.78 -25.50 60.49
N GLN A 24 40.46 -24.35 60.49
CA GLN A 24 40.11 -23.22 59.62
C GLN A 24 41.32 -22.65 58.89
N ILE A 25 41.99 -23.51 58.13
CA ILE A 25 42.60 -23.07 56.87
C ILE A 25 42.16 -24.08 55.82
N THR A 26 40.87 -24.07 55.50
CA THR A 26 40.53 -24.33 54.09
C THR A 26 41.13 -23.15 53.33
N PRO A 27 41.88 -23.38 52.24
CA PRO A 27 42.23 -22.26 51.38
C PRO A 27 40.89 -21.64 50.98
N VAL A 28 40.68 -20.37 51.35
CA VAL A 28 39.67 -19.57 50.67
C VAL A 28 40.11 -19.60 49.22
N ALA A 29 39.46 -20.44 48.42
CA ALA A 29 39.72 -20.51 47.00
C ALA A 29 39.54 -19.08 46.49
N SER A 30 40.59 -18.51 45.92
CA SER A 30 40.51 -17.21 45.26
C SER A 30 39.30 -17.25 44.33
N PRO A 31 38.44 -16.22 44.31
CA PRO A 31 37.29 -16.21 43.41
C PRO A 31 37.79 -16.47 41.98
N ALA A 32 37.14 -17.42 41.31
CA ALA A 32 37.50 -17.75 39.94
C ALA A 32 37.27 -16.51 39.08
N LEU A 33 38.29 -16.09 38.34
CA LEU A 33 38.27 -14.87 37.55
C LEU A 33 38.04 -15.19 36.07
N LEU A 34 37.33 -14.31 35.37
CA LEU A 34 37.18 -14.32 33.92
C LEU A 34 38.55 -14.31 33.25
N HIS A 35 38.73 -15.17 32.25
CA HIS A 35 39.98 -15.26 31.51
C HIS A 35 40.38 -13.89 30.91
N PRO A 36 41.63 -13.41 31.08
CA PRO A 36 42.05 -12.07 30.65
C PRO A 36 41.81 -11.78 29.16
N ASP A 37 42.01 -12.77 28.29
CA ASP A 37 41.76 -12.61 26.85
C ASP A 37 40.27 -12.42 26.53
N GLU A 38 39.36 -13.04 27.28
CA GLU A 38 37.92 -12.86 27.10
C GLU A 38 37.46 -11.52 27.64
N LEU A 39 38.05 -11.05 28.75
CA LEU A 39 37.84 -9.70 29.26
C LEU A 39 38.26 -8.66 28.22
N LYS A 40 39.46 -8.81 27.63
CA LYS A 40 39.93 -7.94 26.55
C LYS A 40 39.04 -8.00 25.32
N ALA A 41 38.60 -9.20 24.92
CA ALA A 41 37.66 -9.36 23.81
C ALA A 41 36.34 -8.64 24.09
N LEU A 42 35.83 -8.70 25.32
CA LEU A 42 34.61 -7.99 25.72
C LEU A 42 34.78 -6.46 25.63
N GLU A 43 35.95 -5.93 26.00
CA GLU A 43 36.29 -4.51 25.83
C GLU A 43 36.33 -4.09 24.36
N GLU A 44 36.97 -4.89 23.50
CA GLU A 44 37.04 -4.63 22.06
C GLU A 44 35.66 -4.73 21.39
N ILE A 45 34.83 -5.70 21.79
CA ILE A 45 33.44 -5.84 21.36
C ILE A 45 32.63 -4.61 21.77
N ALA A 46 32.77 -4.17 23.03
CA ALA A 46 32.11 -2.98 23.52
C ALA A 46 32.53 -1.73 22.74
N SER A 47 33.83 -1.56 22.48
CA SER A 47 34.36 -0.48 21.66
C SER A 47 33.77 -0.48 20.25
N THR A 48 33.77 -1.64 19.59
CA THR A 48 33.24 -1.81 18.22
C THR A 48 31.75 -1.53 18.12
N LEU A 49 30.98 -1.88 19.16
CA LEU A 49 29.54 -1.63 19.25
C LEU A 49 29.20 -0.22 19.75
N GLY A 50 30.20 0.64 19.99
CA GLY A 50 30.00 1.99 20.49
C GLY A 50 29.49 2.05 21.93
N ILE A 51 29.71 1.00 22.73
CA ILE A 51 29.36 0.95 24.15
C ILE A 51 30.40 1.75 24.94
N THR A 52 30.07 3.00 25.26
CA THR A 52 31.01 3.96 25.87
C THR A 52 31.25 3.77 27.37
N LYS A 53 30.40 3.01 28.05
CA LYS A 53 30.50 2.76 29.50
C LYS A 53 30.12 1.31 29.87
N LEU A 54 30.93 0.36 29.41
CA LEU A 54 30.94 -0.99 29.96
C LEU A 54 31.62 -0.93 31.34
N ASN A 55 30.85 -1.01 32.43
CA ASN A 55 31.41 -0.86 33.77
C ASN A 55 31.94 -2.21 34.29
N LEU A 56 33.20 -2.51 33.96
CA LEU A 56 33.94 -3.68 34.44
C LEU A 56 34.65 -3.44 35.80
N GLY A 57 34.60 -2.22 36.35
CA GLY A 57 35.31 -1.84 37.58
C GLY A 57 34.61 -2.24 38.88
N ASN A 58 33.39 -2.79 38.81
CA ASN A 58 32.53 -3.12 39.96
C ASN A 58 32.59 -4.61 40.39
N GLY A 59 33.56 -5.37 39.90
CA GLY A 59 33.69 -6.82 40.12
C GLY A 59 33.65 -7.63 38.83
N ASP A 60 33.94 -8.93 38.94
CA ASP A 60 33.95 -9.83 37.79
C ASP A 60 32.55 -9.94 37.14
N PRO A 61 32.40 -9.70 35.82
CA PRO A 61 31.12 -9.86 35.12
C PRO A 61 30.47 -11.24 35.33
N CYS A 62 31.27 -12.30 35.48
CA CYS A 62 30.81 -13.66 35.70
C CYS A 62 30.14 -13.83 37.07
N ASP A 63 30.60 -13.11 38.10
CA ASP A 63 30.00 -13.11 39.44
C ASP A 63 28.70 -12.31 39.47
N LEU A 64 28.66 -11.19 38.73
CA LEU A 64 27.51 -10.30 38.68
C LEU A 64 26.33 -10.87 37.88
N LYS A 65 26.59 -11.84 36.99
CA LYS A 65 25.63 -12.46 36.05
C LYS A 65 24.86 -11.45 35.17
N ARG A 66 25.28 -10.19 35.16
CA ARG A 66 24.67 -9.06 34.47
C ARG A 66 25.76 -8.11 34.02
N LEU A 67 25.67 -7.66 32.77
CA LEU A 67 26.53 -6.59 32.25
C LEU A 67 25.95 -5.24 32.69
N LYS A 68 26.67 -4.55 33.58
CA LYS A 68 26.33 -3.17 33.94
C LYS A 68 26.81 -2.24 32.82
N ILE A 69 25.85 -1.76 32.04
CA ILE A 69 26.09 -0.80 30.96
C ILE A 69 25.41 0.51 31.36
N ASP A 70 26.17 1.60 31.48
CA ASP A 70 25.66 2.95 31.81
C ASP A 70 24.99 3.59 30.56
N VAL A 71 23.89 3.00 30.12
CA VAL A 71 22.93 3.59 29.19
C VAL A 71 21.64 3.78 29.98
N ALA A 72 20.89 4.87 29.80
CA ALA A 72 19.64 5.12 30.54
C ALA A 72 18.76 3.86 30.55
N GLN A 73 18.72 3.16 31.71
CA GLN A 73 18.25 1.79 31.79
C GLN A 73 16.74 1.73 31.96
N ASP A 74 16.10 0.93 31.11
CA ASP A 74 14.80 0.32 31.40
C ASP A 74 15.01 -0.80 32.42
N PRO A 75 14.23 -0.88 33.51
CA PRO A 75 14.28 -1.97 34.50
C PRO A 75 14.05 -3.38 33.91
N THR A 76 13.61 -3.50 32.66
CA THR A 76 13.41 -4.78 31.95
C THR A 76 14.60 -5.22 31.07
N SER A 77 15.65 -4.40 30.96
CA SER A 77 16.82 -4.70 30.11
C SER A 77 17.73 -5.79 30.71
N GLU A 78 17.46 -7.05 30.36
CA GLU A 78 18.28 -8.20 30.72
C GLU A 78 19.52 -8.32 29.82
N ASN A 79 20.52 -7.45 30.04
CA ASN A 79 21.86 -7.64 29.47
C ASN A 79 22.63 -8.66 30.31
N ILE A 80 22.49 -9.93 29.93
CA ILE A 80 22.98 -11.07 30.70
C ILE A 80 24.34 -11.51 30.16
N ILE A 81 25.24 -11.78 31.10
CA ILE A 81 26.47 -12.54 30.87
C ILE A 81 26.44 -13.75 31.79
N VAL A 82 26.64 -14.94 31.24
CA VAL A 82 26.79 -16.17 32.04
C VAL A 82 28.15 -16.76 31.72
N CYS A 83 28.80 -17.28 32.77
CA CYS A 83 30.09 -17.93 32.67
C CYS A 83 30.07 -19.31 33.29
N ASP A 84 30.93 -20.18 32.76
CA ASP A 84 31.27 -21.47 33.34
C ASP A 84 32.64 -21.38 34.03
N CYS A 85 32.64 -21.50 35.36
CA CYS A 85 33.83 -21.44 36.22
C CYS A 85 34.24 -22.82 36.75
N SER A 86 33.73 -23.91 36.17
CA SER A 86 33.93 -25.27 36.69
C SER A 86 35.35 -25.82 36.50
N ARG A 87 36.21 -25.14 35.72
CA ARG A 87 37.57 -25.61 35.39
C ARG A 87 38.64 -24.67 35.93
N ASN A 88 39.52 -25.19 36.79
CA ASN A 88 40.80 -24.56 37.17
C ASN A 88 40.74 -23.09 37.64
N ASN A 89 39.74 -22.72 38.45
CA ASN A 89 39.57 -21.35 38.96
C ASN A 89 39.55 -20.25 37.88
N THR A 90 39.25 -20.59 36.62
CA THR A 90 39.13 -19.63 35.52
C THR A 90 37.73 -19.72 34.93
N CYS A 91 37.06 -18.59 34.81
CA CYS A 91 35.72 -18.49 34.24
C CYS A 91 35.80 -18.20 32.74
N HIS A 92 34.89 -18.80 31.97
CA HIS A 92 34.73 -18.57 30.54
C HIS A 92 33.29 -18.18 30.20
N ILE A 93 33.10 -17.19 29.33
CA ILE A 93 31.79 -16.68 28.93
C ILE A 93 31.07 -17.73 28.07
N THR A 94 29.90 -18.15 28.53
CA THR A 94 29.02 -19.10 27.82
C THR A 94 27.83 -18.40 27.19
N ASP A 95 27.36 -17.30 27.77
CA ASP A 95 26.17 -16.62 27.27
C ASP A 95 26.43 -15.12 27.21
N LEU A 96 26.13 -14.53 26.05
CA LEU A 96 26.20 -13.09 25.85
C LEU A 96 24.87 -12.58 25.28
N THR A 97 24.14 -11.83 26.11
CA THR A 97 22.88 -11.18 25.73
C THR A 97 23.04 -9.66 25.81
N LEU A 98 22.91 -9.00 24.66
CA LEU A 98 22.92 -7.55 24.50
C LEU A 98 21.62 -7.13 23.82
N LYS A 99 20.58 -6.85 24.58
CA LYS A 99 19.24 -6.57 24.04
C LYS A 99 18.85 -5.13 24.28
N THR A 100 18.07 -4.56 23.36
CA THR A 100 17.38 -3.28 23.56
C THR A 100 18.30 -2.08 23.85
N LEU A 101 19.56 -2.16 23.45
CA LEU A 101 20.57 -1.11 23.68
C LEU A 101 20.65 -0.10 22.52
N GLY A 102 20.01 -0.39 21.39
CA GLY A 102 20.07 0.44 20.19
C GLY A 102 21.47 0.46 19.54
N LEU A 103 22.25 -0.60 19.72
CA LEU A 103 23.64 -0.66 19.27
C LEU A 103 23.71 -0.52 17.74
N PRO A 104 24.49 0.45 17.21
CA PRO A 104 24.69 0.62 15.77
C PRO A 104 25.81 -0.29 15.25
N GLY A 105 26.01 -0.28 13.93
CA GLY A 105 27.18 -0.90 13.30
C GLY A 105 26.94 -2.33 12.81
N LYS A 106 27.99 -3.15 12.82
CA LYS A 106 27.99 -4.55 12.37
C LYS A 106 28.33 -5.48 13.54
N VAL A 107 28.12 -6.79 13.37
CA VAL A 107 28.59 -7.78 14.36
C VAL A 107 30.13 -7.70 14.46
N PRO A 108 30.70 -7.50 15.66
CA PRO A 108 32.14 -7.37 15.84
C PRO A 108 32.89 -8.66 15.46
N PRO A 109 33.98 -8.60 14.68
CA PRO A 109 34.79 -9.77 14.37
C PRO A 109 35.46 -10.37 15.62
N GLU A 110 35.69 -9.56 16.66
CA GLU A 110 36.27 -9.96 17.94
C GLU A 110 35.39 -10.93 18.73
N LEU A 111 34.10 -11.06 18.38
CA LEU A 111 33.19 -12.04 18.98
C LEU A 111 33.79 -13.45 18.91
N VAL A 112 34.50 -13.78 17.82
CA VAL A 112 35.17 -15.08 17.61
C VAL A 112 36.20 -15.42 18.69
N LYS A 113 36.72 -14.43 19.43
CA LYS A 113 37.65 -14.64 20.54
C LYS A 113 36.96 -15.29 21.75
N LEU A 114 35.64 -15.20 21.88
CA LEU A 114 34.85 -15.79 22.96
C LEU A 114 34.45 -17.25 22.63
N GLN A 115 35.46 -18.14 22.57
CA GLN A 115 35.31 -19.50 22.01
C GLN A 115 34.35 -20.44 22.78
N TYR A 116 34.01 -20.10 24.02
CA TYR A 116 33.17 -20.92 24.89
C TYR A 116 31.67 -20.59 24.81
N LEU A 117 31.30 -19.62 23.98
CA LEU A 117 29.91 -19.21 23.79
C LEU A 117 29.01 -20.37 23.35
N ARG A 118 27.91 -20.51 24.09
CA ARG A 118 26.76 -21.38 23.83
C ARG A 118 25.53 -20.56 23.43
N SER A 119 25.41 -19.32 23.88
CA SER A 119 24.26 -18.46 23.56
C SER A 119 24.71 -17.06 23.16
N ILE A 120 24.26 -16.61 22.00
CA ILE A 120 24.45 -15.23 21.53
C ILE A 120 23.08 -14.63 21.24
N SER A 121 22.75 -13.51 21.89
CA SER A 121 21.55 -12.75 21.58
C SER A 121 21.84 -11.26 21.49
N VAL A 122 21.64 -10.68 20.31
CA VAL A 122 21.76 -9.24 20.03
C VAL A 122 20.43 -8.65 19.54
N CYS A 123 19.30 -9.24 19.96
CA CYS A 123 17.98 -8.85 19.49
C CYS A 123 17.64 -7.39 19.84
N ALA A 124 16.82 -6.75 19.00
CA ALA A 124 16.35 -5.37 19.20
C ALA A 124 17.48 -4.34 19.31
N ASN A 125 18.39 -4.35 18.34
CA ASN A 125 19.44 -3.34 18.17
C ASN A 125 19.42 -2.78 16.74
N ASN A 126 20.32 -1.85 16.45
CA ASN A 126 20.45 -1.23 15.15
C ASN A 126 21.61 -1.83 14.32
N LEU A 127 21.90 -3.13 14.53
CA LEU A 127 22.99 -3.82 13.84
C LEU A 127 22.60 -4.07 12.38
N SER A 128 23.57 -3.94 11.49
CA SER A 128 23.37 -3.95 10.04
C SER A 128 24.45 -4.75 9.32
N GLY A 129 24.31 -4.89 8.00
CA GLY A 129 25.21 -5.67 7.16
C GLY A 129 24.94 -7.18 7.19
N PRO A 130 25.81 -7.99 6.56
CA PRO A 130 25.65 -9.44 6.53
C PRO A 130 26.01 -10.11 7.85
N LEU A 131 25.43 -11.29 8.11
CA LEU A 131 25.92 -12.15 9.19
C LEU A 131 27.35 -12.62 8.86
N PRO A 132 28.29 -12.53 9.81
CA PRO A 132 29.67 -12.90 9.53
C PRO A 132 29.84 -14.42 9.42
N THR A 133 30.62 -14.88 8.44
CA THR A 133 30.96 -16.30 8.25
C THR A 133 31.75 -16.86 9.44
N GLY A 134 32.47 -16.01 10.17
CA GLY A 134 33.21 -16.36 11.38
C GLY A 134 32.37 -16.96 12.51
N LEU A 135 31.04 -16.79 12.49
CA LEU A 135 30.13 -17.45 13.46
C LEU A 135 30.30 -18.97 13.46
N GLN A 136 30.70 -19.58 12.34
CA GLN A 136 30.90 -21.03 12.24
C GLN A 136 31.94 -21.61 13.21
N ASN A 137 32.76 -20.76 13.82
CA ASN A 137 33.81 -21.16 14.75
C ASN A 137 33.27 -21.53 16.14
N PHE A 138 32.05 -21.09 16.50
CA PHE A 138 31.43 -21.43 17.78
C PHE A 138 30.80 -22.82 17.76
N LYS A 139 31.62 -23.88 17.78
CA LYS A 139 31.14 -25.28 17.66
C LYS A 139 30.16 -25.72 18.76
N LYS A 140 30.15 -25.02 19.89
CA LYS A 140 29.27 -25.26 21.04
C LYS A 140 28.05 -24.33 21.08
N LEU A 141 27.84 -23.50 20.06
CA LEU A 141 26.72 -22.56 20.04
C LEU A 141 25.39 -23.32 19.95
N GLU A 142 24.55 -23.14 20.95
CA GLU A 142 23.22 -23.72 21.11
C GLU A 142 22.12 -22.71 20.72
N PHE A 143 22.36 -21.41 20.85
CA PHE A 143 21.38 -20.38 20.53
C PHE A 143 22.00 -19.18 19.81
N LEU A 144 21.37 -18.76 18.71
CA LEU A 144 21.69 -17.53 17.98
C LEU A 144 20.42 -16.70 17.76
N GLY A 145 20.35 -15.53 18.38
CA GLY A 145 19.25 -14.57 18.22
C GLY A 145 19.71 -13.21 17.73
N VAL A 146 19.24 -12.81 16.56
CA VAL A 146 19.52 -11.50 15.94
C VAL A 146 18.23 -10.78 15.50
N GLU A 147 17.08 -11.21 16.03
CA GLU A 147 15.75 -10.70 15.69
C GLU A 147 15.62 -9.18 15.93
N ALA A 148 14.86 -8.49 15.08
CA ALA A 148 14.62 -7.04 15.15
C ALA A 148 15.91 -6.21 15.07
N ASN A 149 16.63 -6.36 13.95
CA ASN A 149 17.81 -5.59 13.58
C ASN A 149 17.69 -5.16 12.09
N GLN A 150 18.79 -4.73 11.48
CA GLN A 150 18.91 -4.37 10.06
C GLN A 150 19.86 -5.30 9.28
N PHE A 151 20.01 -6.57 9.71
CA PHE A 151 20.87 -7.52 9.01
C PHE A 151 20.36 -7.77 7.58
N SER A 152 21.27 -7.82 6.62
CA SER A 152 20.95 -7.90 5.19
C SER A 152 21.82 -8.93 4.45
N GLY A 153 21.54 -9.16 3.16
CA GLY A 153 22.24 -10.17 2.37
C GLY A 153 21.78 -11.61 2.66
N PRO A 154 22.46 -12.62 2.12
CA PRO A 154 22.10 -14.02 2.31
C PRO A 154 22.48 -14.54 3.72
N ILE A 155 21.80 -15.57 4.20
CA ILE A 155 22.29 -16.36 5.35
C ILE A 155 23.57 -17.10 4.89
N PRO A 156 24.70 -16.98 5.61
CA PRO A 156 25.93 -17.69 5.26
C PRO A 156 25.74 -19.21 5.30
N ALA A 157 26.26 -19.92 4.28
CA ALA A 157 26.17 -21.38 4.23
C ALA A 157 26.94 -22.04 5.38
N GLU A 158 27.98 -21.37 5.88
CA GLU A 158 28.81 -21.75 7.02
C GLU A 158 28.02 -21.86 8.32
N LEU A 159 26.87 -21.19 8.43
CA LEU A 159 26.00 -21.31 9.60
C LEU A 159 25.52 -22.75 9.81
N GLY A 160 25.42 -23.54 8.74
CA GLY A 160 25.13 -24.98 8.80
C GLY A 160 26.19 -25.82 9.54
N ASN A 161 27.37 -25.26 9.83
CA ASN A 161 28.42 -25.94 10.60
C ASN A 161 28.20 -25.86 12.13
N LEU A 162 27.18 -25.13 12.59
CA LEU A 162 26.83 -24.97 14.00
C LEU A 162 25.88 -26.07 14.49
N ILE A 163 26.33 -27.32 14.39
CA ILE A 163 25.50 -28.53 14.62
C ILE A 163 24.92 -28.66 16.04
N SER A 164 25.42 -27.86 16.99
CA SER A 164 24.91 -27.78 18.37
C SER A 164 23.69 -26.86 18.50
N LEU A 165 23.34 -26.09 17.47
CA LEU A 165 22.24 -25.13 17.51
C LEU A 165 20.90 -25.83 17.79
N THR A 166 20.20 -25.28 18.79
CA THR A 166 18.84 -25.63 19.18
C THR A 166 17.86 -24.50 18.89
N GLY A 167 18.32 -23.24 18.86
CA GLY A 167 17.48 -22.09 18.54
C GLY A 167 18.16 -21.12 17.57
N LEU A 168 17.44 -20.76 16.50
CA LEU A 168 17.89 -19.80 15.49
C LEU A 168 16.77 -18.77 15.22
N GLN A 169 16.98 -17.54 15.68
CA GLN A 169 16.02 -16.44 15.55
C GLN A 169 16.59 -15.31 14.69
N LEU A 170 16.06 -15.16 13.48
CA LEU A 170 16.48 -14.22 12.45
C LEU A 170 15.37 -13.24 12.02
N GLY A 171 14.22 -13.27 12.70
CA GLY A 171 13.03 -12.51 12.31
C GLY A 171 13.22 -10.99 12.28
N SER A 172 12.35 -10.27 11.56
CA SER A 172 12.35 -8.80 11.48
C SER A 172 13.72 -8.22 11.12
N ASN A 173 14.26 -8.66 9.99
CA ASN A 173 15.52 -8.19 9.41
C ASN A 173 15.33 -7.92 7.91
N GLN A 174 16.42 -7.79 7.16
CA GLN A 174 16.46 -7.55 5.72
C GLN A 174 17.17 -8.69 4.98
N PHE A 175 17.15 -9.92 5.52
CA PHE A 175 17.80 -11.07 4.88
C PHE A 175 17.15 -11.38 3.52
N THR A 176 17.98 -11.77 2.55
CA THR A 176 17.61 -12.02 1.15
C THR A 176 18.08 -13.40 0.70
N SER A 177 17.87 -13.73 -0.59
CA SER A 177 18.25 -15.01 -1.20
C SER A 177 17.46 -16.20 -0.67
N THR A 178 17.80 -17.40 -1.13
CA THR A 178 17.23 -18.68 -0.68
C THR A 178 17.90 -19.15 0.61
N LEU A 179 17.18 -19.93 1.43
CA LEU A 179 17.79 -20.59 2.60
C LEU A 179 18.88 -21.59 2.16
N PRO A 180 20.11 -21.53 2.70
CA PRO A 180 21.19 -22.44 2.35
C PRO A 180 20.86 -23.90 2.68
N THR A 181 21.13 -24.81 1.75
CA THR A 181 20.91 -26.26 1.94
C THR A 181 21.78 -26.84 3.05
N THR A 182 22.89 -26.20 3.40
CA THR A 182 23.76 -26.60 4.51
C THR A 182 23.07 -26.52 5.87
N LEU A 183 21.97 -25.75 6.02
CA LEU A 183 21.17 -25.72 7.24
C LEU A 183 20.51 -27.07 7.56
N SER A 184 20.42 -28.00 6.59
CA SER A 184 19.97 -29.38 6.84
C SER A 184 20.78 -30.10 7.93
N LYS A 185 22.05 -29.70 8.13
CA LYS A 185 22.94 -30.28 9.15
C LYS A 185 22.55 -29.93 10.59
N LEU A 186 21.68 -28.95 10.79
CA LEU A 186 21.26 -28.46 12.11
C LEU A 186 20.20 -29.37 12.75
N VAL A 187 20.47 -30.67 12.85
CA VAL A 187 19.50 -31.70 13.30
C VAL A 187 19.04 -31.55 14.75
N ASN A 188 19.73 -30.73 15.55
CA ASN A 188 19.38 -30.42 16.93
C ASN A 188 18.40 -29.24 17.07
N LEU A 189 18.04 -28.59 15.97
CA LEU A 189 17.22 -27.39 15.98
C LEU A 189 15.81 -27.68 16.52
N LYS A 190 15.42 -26.92 17.53
CA LYS A 190 14.10 -26.94 18.18
C LYS A 190 13.27 -25.71 17.79
N GLU A 191 13.92 -24.59 17.56
CA GLU A 191 13.26 -23.33 17.26
C GLU A 191 13.89 -22.64 16.05
N PHE A 192 13.07 -22.31 15.05
CA PHE A 192 13.48 -21.60 13.85
C PHE A 192 12.51 -20.45 13.55
N ARG A 193 13.00 -19.21 13.57
CA ARG A 193 12.18 -18.02 13.27
C ARG A 193 12.84 -17.15 12.24
N ILE A 194 12.14 -16.91 11.13
CA ILE A 194 12.63 -16.09 10.02
C ILE A 194 11.60 -15.11 9.48
N SER A 195 10.50 -14.89 10.21
CA SER A 195 9.41 -13.98 9.86
C SER A 195 9.90 -12.59 9.48
N ASP A 196 9.15 -11.86 8.65
CA ASP A 196 9.40 -10.44 8.31
C ASP A 196 10.83 -10.22 7.80
N ASN A 197 11.15 -10.88 6.69
CA ASN A 197 12.41 -10.81 5.93
C ASN A 197 12.10 -10.76 4.42
N LYS A 198 13.13 -10.71 3.58
CA LYS A 198 13.04 -10.62 2.12
C LYS A 198 13.59 -11.87 1.41
N PHE A 199 13.39 -13.05 2.00
CA PHE A 199 13.83 -14.30 1.37
C PHE A 199 13.10 -14.53 0.04
N ILE A 200 13.73 -15.30 -0.84
CA ILE A 200 13.14 -15.74 -2.11
C ILE A 200 13.17 -17.27 -2.20
N GLY A 201 12.43 -17.82 -3.15
CA GLY A 201 12.32 -19.26 -3.37
C GLY A 201 11.23 -19.92 -2.52
N ILE A 202 11.31 -21.24 -2.37
CA ILE A 202 10.29 -22.06 -1.71
C ILE A 202 10.72 -22.47 -0.30
N ILE A 203 9.77 -22.89 0.54
CA ILE A 203 10.06 -23.57 1.82
C ILE A 203 10.88 -24.84 1.52
N PRO A 204 12.14 -24.94 1.96
CA PRO A 204 12.98 -26.07 1.59
C PRO A 204 12.55 -27.39 2.23
N ARG A 205 12.65 -28.48 1.47
CA ARG A 205 12.33 -29.84 1.95
C ARG A 205 13.18 -30.28 3.15
N PHE A 206 14.43 -29.81 3.25
CA PHE A 206 15.35 -30.19 4.32
C PHE A 206 14.90 -29.73 5.72
N ILE A 207 13.91 -28.81 5.82
CA ILE A 207 13.35 -28.43 7.12
C ILE A 207 12.75 -29.67 7.82
N GLY A 208 12.29 -30.66 7.06
CA GLY A 208 11.85 -31.95 7.61
C GLY A 208 12.97 -32.82 8.20
N ASP A 209 14.25 -32.48 7.97
CA ASP A 209 15.39 -33.20 8.57
C ASP A 209 15.61 -32.78 10.04
N TRP A 210 15.04 -31.65 10.46
CA TRP A 210 15.08 -31.16 11.84
C TRP A 210 14.05 -31.89 12.71
N SER A 211 14.30 -33.18 12.97
CA SER A 211 13.38 -34.07 13.70
C SER A 211 13.03 -33.60 15.12
N ARG A 212 13.84 -32.71 15.71
CA ARG A 212 13.63 -32.11 17.04
C ARG A 212 12.89 -30.76 16.99
N LEU A 213 12.46 -30.30 15.82
CA LEU A 213 11.84 -29.00 15.66
C LEU A 213 10.50 -28.96 16.40
N GLU A 214 10.37 -27.98 17.30
CA GLU A 214 9.18 -27.72 18.11
C GLU A 214 8.46 -26.46 17.62
N LYS A 215 9.19 -25.43 17.16
CA LYS A 215 8.62 -24.13 16.79
C LYS A 215 9.19 -23.63 15.47
N ILE A 216 8.29 -23.26 14.55
CA ILE A 216 8.66 -22.68 13.26
C ILE A 216 7.77 -21.49 12.91
N HIS A 217 8.38 -20.32 12.75
CA HIS A 217 7.69 -19.07 12.41
C HIS A 217 8.20 -18.51 11.08
N LEU A 218 7.30 -18.46 10.09
CA LEU A 218 7.60 -18.06 8.71
C LEU A 218 6.77 -16.87 8.20
N PHE A 219 6.03 -16.18 9.07
CA PHE A 219 5.14 -15.07 8.69
C PHE A 219 5.82 -14.05 7.80
N ALA A 220 5.25 -13.75 6.62
CA ALA A 220 5.77 -12.74 5.71
C ALA A 220 7.30 -12.81 5.50
N SER A 221 7.85 -14.03 5.43
CA SER A 221 9.30 -14.25 5.27
C SER A 221 9.78 -14.03 3.83
N GLY A 222 8.87 -13.93 2.86
CA GLY A 222 9.15 -13.87 1.42
C GLY A 222 9.25 -15.24 0.74
N LEU A 223 9.31 -16.33 1.51
CA LEU A 223 9.24 -17.70 1.00
C LEU A 223 7.87 -18.01 0.40
N LYS A 224 7.86 -18.89 -0.60
CA LYS A 224 6.65 -19.41 -1.26
C LYS A 224 6.43 -20.88 -0.94
N GLY A 225 5.23 -21.35 -1.21
CA GLY A 225 4.87 -22.76 -1.14
C GLY A 225 5.55 -23.63 -2.20
N PRO A 226 5.32 -24.95 -2.15
CA PRO A 226 4.41 -25.64 -1.23
C PRO A 226 4.98 -25.78 0.20
N ILE A 227 4.14 -26.13 1.17
CA ILE A 227 4.59 -26.67 2.46
C ILE A 227 5.10 -28.09 2.19
N PRO A 228 6.38 -28.42 2.43
CA PRO A 228 6.88 -29.76 2.13
C PRO A 228 6.25 -30.82 3.03
N ASP A 229 5.89 -31.98 2.47
CA ASP A 229 5.38 -33.14 3.26
C ASP A 229 6.36 -33.56 4.36
N ALA A 230 7.66 -33.35 4.16
CA ALA A 230 8.68 -33.62 5.16
C ALA A 230 8.51 -32.72 6.41
N LEU A 231 8.14 -31.45 6.22
CA LEU A 231 7.82 -30.52 7.32
C LEU A 231 6.49 -30.91 8.00
N ALA A 232 5.45 -31.23 7.22
CA ALA A 232 4.14 -31.61 7.76
C ALA A 232 4.17 -32.90 8.61
N ARG A 233 5.13 -33.81 8.34
CA ARG A 233 5.32 -35.07 9.06
C ARG A 233 6.15 -34.97 10.35
N LEU A 234 6.66 -33.79 10.71
CA LEU A 234 7.38 -33.61 11.97
C LEU A 234 6.44 -33.82 13.16
N GLU A 235 6.75 -34.82 13.99
CA GLU A 235 5.88 -35.22 15.11
C GLU A 235 6.02 -34.32 16.34
N ASN A 236 7.15 -33.63 16.48
CA ASN A 236 7.49 -32.80 17.64
C ASN A 236 6.99 -31.36 17.56
N LEU A 237 6.33 -30.95 16.47
CA LEU A 237 5.87 -29.57 16.30
C LEU A 237 4.80 -29.16 17.33
N ILE A 238 5.05 -28.06 18.01
CA ILE A 238 4.15 -27.46 19.00
C ILE A 238 3.58 -26.13 18.48
N ASP A 239 4.35 -25.39 17.69
CA ASP A 239 3.97 -24.07 17.17
C ASP A 239 4.38 -23.92 15.69
N LEU A 240 3.39 -23.97 14.79
CA LEU A 240 3.56 -23.80 13.35
C LEU A 240 2.84 -22.54 12.90
N ARG A 241 3.60 -21.57 12.37
CA ARG A 241 3.08 -20.27 11.94
C ARG A 241 3.53 -19.91 10.54
N ILE A 242 2.57 -19.89 9.61
CA ILE A 242 2.78 -19.53 8.21
C ILE A 242 1.67 -18.55 7.81
N SER A 243 2.07 -17.40 7.24
CA SER A 243 1.12 -16.45 6.68
C SER A 243 1.68 -15.67 5.50
N ASP A 244 0.77 -15.17 4.67
CA ASP A 244 1.08 -14.27 3.56
C ASP A 244 2.05 -14.90 2.55
N MET A 245 1.68 -16.10 2.06
CA MET A 245 2.48 -16.88 1.11
C MET A 245 1.62 -17.41 -0.04
N THR A 246 2.23 -17.51 -1.21
CA THR A 246 1.59 -18.05 -2.43
C THR A 246 2.04 -19.50 -2.69
N GLY A 247 1.23 -20.29 -3.42
CA GLY A 247 1.63 -21.62 -3.91
C GLY A 247 1.44 -22.81 -2.96
N ILE A 248 0.60 -22.69 -1.91
CA ILE A 248 0.31 -23.80 -0.98
C ILE A 248 -1.01 -24.49 -1.34
N ASN A 249 -2.09 -23.74 -1.60
CA ASN A 249 -3.40 -24.15 -2.18
C ASN A 249 -4.19 -25.29 -1.49
N SER A 250 -3.55 -26.16 -0.71
CA SER A 250 -4.13 -27.34 -0.05
C SER A 250 -3.68 -27.43 1.41
N PHE A 251 -4.58 -27.89 2.27
CA PHE A 251 -4.30 -28.06 3.69
C PHE A 251 -3.26 -29.18 3.92
N PRO A 252 -2.16 -28.95 4.67
CA PRO A 252 -1.13 -29.96 4.89
C PRO A 252 -1.60 -31.04 5.89
N ASN A 253 -1.16 -32.29 5.67
CA ASN A 253 -1.42 -33.38 6.61
C ASN A 253 -0.45 -33.34 7.80
N ILE A 254 -0.81 -32.57 8.82
CA ILE A 254 0.01 -32.35 10.02
C ILE A 254 -0.01 -33.60 10.92
N SER A 255 1.15 -34.23 11.10
CA SER A 255 1.27 -35.47 11.89
C SER A 255 1.47 -35.25 13.39
N SER A 256 1.84 -34.03 13.82
CA SER A 256 2.13 -33.77 15.23
C SER A 256 0.89 -33.86 16.13
N LYS A 257 1.02 -34.63 17.22
CA LYS A 257 0.02 -34.75 18.29
C LYS A 257 0.21 -33.73 19.41
N SER A 258 1.34 -33.01 19.42
CA SER A 258 1.70 -32.01 20.44
C SER A 258 1.39 -30.57 20.00
N MET A 259 0.73 -30.42 18.85
CA MET A 259 0.42 -29.13 18.25
C MET A 259 -0.43 -28.26 19.18
N ASN A 260 0.13 -27.13 19.61
CA ASN A 260 -0.54 -26.17 20.48
C ASN A 260 -1.05 -24.94 19.70
N THR A 261 -0.27 -24.48 18.72
CA THR A 261 -0.60 -23.33 17.87
C THR A 261 -0.39 -23.69 16.40
N LEU A 262 -1.49 -23.64 15.64
CA LEU A 262 -1.49 -23.85 14.19
C LEU A 262 -2.05 -22.61 13.50
N ILE A 263 -1.18 -21.84 12.84
CA ILE A 263 -1.54 -20.65 12.08
C ILE A 263 -1.15 -20.86 10.62
N LEU A 264 -2.16 -20.95 9.76
CA LEU A 264 -2.07 -21.13 8.31
C LEU A 264 -2.95 -20.07 7.61
N ARG A 265 -2.54 -18.81 7.71
CA ARG A 265 -3.36 -17.64 7.33
C ARG A 265 -2.98 -17.07 5.97
N ASN A 266 -3.94 -16.70 5.14
CA ASN A 266 -3.65 -16.07 3.84
C ASN A 266 -2.67 -16.90 2.97
N LEU A 267 -3.00 -18.17 2.76
CA LEU A 267 -2.20 -19.12 1.97
C LEU A 267 -2.93 -19.65 0.73
N SER A 268 -4.11 -19.10 0.45
CA SER A 268 -5.04 -19.60 -0.59
C SER A 268 -5.47 -21.06 -0.40
N LEU A 269 -5.50 -21.58 0.84
CA LEU A 269 -5.95 -22.95 1.11
C LEU A 269 -7.39 -23.14 0.63
N SER A 270 -7.67 -24.27 -0.01
CA SER A 270 -9.01 -24.61 -0.50
C SER A 270 -9.42 -26.01 -0.05
N GLY A 271 -10.71 -26.34 -0.24
CA GLY A 271 -11.31 -27.58 0.26
C GLY A 271 -11.77 -27.47 1.71
N GLN A 272 -12.00 -28.61 2.35
CA GLN A 272 -12.50 -28.69 3.72
C GLN A 272 -11.38 -28.62 4.76
N ILE A 273 -11.68 -28.11 5.95
CA ILE A 273 -10.80 -28.25 7.11
C ILE A 273 -10.77 -29.74 7.49
N PRO A 274 -9.61 -30.40 7.46
CA PRO A 274 -9.54 -31.83 7.76
C PRO A 274 -10.00 -32.16 9.18
N SER A 275 -10.76 -33.25 9.33
CA SER A 275 -11.34 -33.66 10.63
C SER A 275 -10.30 -33.88 11.73
N PHE A 276 -9.08 -34.29 11.38
CA PHE A 276 -8.01 -34.51 12.34
C PHE A 276 -7.64 -33.24 13.12
N VAL A 277 -7.80 -32.05 12.52
CA VAL A 277 -7.49 -30.75 13.17
C VAL A 277 -8.35 -30.54 14.40
N TRP A 278 -9.64 -30.87 14.31
CA TRP A 278 -10.60 -30.76 15.42
C TRP A 278 -10.37 -31.81 16.52
N SER A 279 -9.67 -32.90 16.18
CA SER A 279 -9.34 -33.98 17.14
C SER A 279 -7.97 -33.82 17.81
N MET A 280 -7.23 -32.74 17.54
CA MET A 280 -5.92 -32.50 18.14
C MET A 280 -6.05 -32.26 19.66
N PRO A 281 -5.39 -33.05 20.52
CA PRO A 281 -5.71 -33.11 21.94
C PRO A 281 -5.31 -31.86 22.75
N VAL A 282 -4.28 -31.14 22.29
CA VAL A 282 -3.68 -30.01 23.01
C VAL A 282 -3.71 -28.69 22.23
N LEU A 283 -4.44 -28.65 21.11
CA LEU A 283 -4.56 -27.47 20.25
C LEU A 283 -5.28 -26.35 21.01
N LYS A 284 -4.59 -25.22 21.19
CA LYS A 284 -5.13 -24.02 21.85
C LYS A 284 -5.48 -22.93 20.85
N THR A 285 -4.68 -22.79 19.79
CA THR A 285 -4.85 -21.75 18.78
C THR A 285 -4.91 -22.38 17.40
N LEU A 286 -6.03 -22.18 16.71
CA LEU A 286 -6.23 -22.49 15.30
C LEU A 286 -6.54 -21.20 14.55
N ASP A 287 -5.71 -20.85 13.57
CA ASP A 287 -5.97 -19.73 12.67
C ASP A 287 -5.81 -20.19 11.22
N VAL A 288 -6.94 -20.26 10.51
CA VAL A 288 -7.01 -20.62 9.09
C VAL A 288 -7.70 -19.53 8.29
N SER A 289 -7.63 -18.30 8.80
CA SER A 289 -8.31 -17.15 8.23
C SER A 289 -7.73 -16.69 6.89
N PHE A 290 -8.51 -15.95 6.12
CA PHE A 290 -8.13 -15.39 4.81
C PHE A 290 -7.76 -16.47 3.78
N ASN A 291 -8.53 -17.54 3.71
CA ASN A 291 -8.31 -18.62 2.76
C ASN A 291 -9.55 -18.83 1.88
N LYS A 292 -9.57 -19.92 1.11
CA LYS A 292 -10.68 -20.36 0.26
C LYS A 292 -11.27 -21.68 0.81
N LEU A 293 -11.22 -21.89 2.12
CA LEU A 293 -11.74 -23.10 2.74
C LEU A 293 -13.26 -23.11 2.67
N SER A 294 -13.84 -24.29 2.49
CA SER A 294 -15.27 -24.49 2.28
C SER A 294 -15.76 -25.73 3.03
N GLY A 295 -17.06 -25.97 2.99
CA GLY A 295 -17.69 -27.10 3.65
C GLY A 295 -18.18 -26.80 5.06
N GLU A 296 -18.86 -27.79 5.62
CA GLU A 296 -19.55 -27.66 6.90
C GLU A 296 -18.57 -27.82 8.07
N VAL A 297 -18.58 -26.83 8.97
CA VAL A 297 -17.88 -26.86 10.25
C VAL A 297 -18.85 -27.38 11.30
N ASP A 298 -18.87 -28.70 11.48
CA ASP A 298 -19.59 -29.36 12.56
C ASP A 298 -18.64 -29.63 13.73
N LEU A 299 -18.72 -28.79 14.76
CA LEU A 299 -17.91 -28.89 15.95
C LEU A 299 -18.54 -29.91 16.92
N GLN A 300 -18.42 -31.20 16.67
CA GLN A 300 -18.90 -32.22 17.63
C GLN A 300 -17.93 -32.44 18.82
N GLY A 301 -16.78 -31.75 18.85
CA GLY A 301 -15.69 -31.95 19.80
C GLY A 301 -15.24 -30.67 20.55
N LYS A 302 -14.11 -30.76 21.27
CA LYS A 302 -13.52 -29.64 22.01
C LYS A 302 -12.94 -28.60 21.04
N VAL A 303 -13.54 -27.41 21.02
CA VAL A 303 -13.05 -26.29 20.22
C VAL A 303 -11.76 -25.71 20.82
N PRO A 304 -10.72 -25.41 20.02
CA PRO A 304 -9.55 -24.69 20.51
C PRO A 304 -9.93 -23.34 21.11
N LYS A 305 -9.22 -22.94 22.18
CA LYS A 305 -9.48 -21.70 22.92
C LYS A 305 -9.52 -20.46 22.03
N TYR A 306 -8.67 -20.39 21.02
CA TYR A 306 -8.65 -19.32 20.01
C TYR A 306 -8.82 -19.97 18.64
N THR A 307 -9.95 -19.70 17.98
CA THR A 307 -10.31 -20.31 16.70
C THR A 307 -10.70 -19.22 15.71
N TYR A 308 -9.84 -18.94 14.73
CA TYR A 308 -10.03 -17.91 13.71
C TYR A 308 -10.31 -18.55 12.35
N LEU A 309 -11.57 -18.50 11.92
CA LEU A 309 -12.05 -19.06 10.66
C LEU A 309 -12.42 -17.97 9.65
N ASN A 310 -12.20 -16.70 10.01
CA ASN A 310 -12.73 -15.59 9.27
C ASN A 310 -12.19 -15.49 7.83
N ASP A 311 -13.02 -14.97 6.92
CA ASP A 311 -12.66 -14.73 5.52
C ASP A 311 -12.34 -16.04 4.78
N ASN A 312 -13.39 -16.86 4.64
CA ASN A 312 -13.41 -18.15 3.96
C ASN A 312 -14.80 -18.36 3.31
N MET A 313 -15.13 -19.59 2.92
CA MET A 313 -16.44 -20.01 2.38
C MET A 313 -17.07 -21.11 3.24
N LEU A 314 -16.81 -21.12 4.54
CA LEU A 314 -17.27 -22.15 5.47
C LEU A 314 -18.76 -21.99 5.76
N SER A 315 -19.42 -23.11 6.04
CA SER A 315 -20.84 -23.17 6.40
C SER A 315 -21.05 -24.01 7.66
N GLY A 316 -22.27 -24.06 8.15
CA GLY A 316 -22.66 -24.87 9.31
C GLY A 316 -23.72 -24.19 10.15
N ASN A 317 -24.17 -24.86 11.21
CA ASN A 317 -25.19 -24.34 12.13
C ASN A 317 -24.57 -23.85 13.44
N VAL A 318 -24.61 -22.53 13.67
CA VAL A 318 -24.06 -21.90 14.88
C VAL A 318 -24.87 -22.25 16.12
N GLY A 319 -26.13 -22.67 15.97
CA GLY A 319 -26.96 -23.18 17.06
C GLY A 319 -26.54 -24.55 17.60
N SER A 320 -25.56 -25.22 16.99
CA SER A 320 -24.98 -26.45 17.52
C SER A 320 -24.08 -26.16 18.74
N GLY A 321 -24.15 -27.03 19.75
CA GLY A 321 -23.70 -26.71 21.11
C GLY A 321 -22.23 -26.32 21.29
N ALA A 322 -21.33 -26.66 20.37
CA ALA A 322 -19.91 -26.36 20.53
C ALA A 322 -19.53 -24.92 20.19
N PHE A 323 -20.29 -24.22 19.34
CA PHE A 323 -20.10 -22.78 19.14
C PHE A 323 -20.54 -21.98 20.37
N LEU A 324 -21.39 -22.56 21.23
CA LEU A 324 -21.94 -21.89 22.42
C LEU A 324 -21.04 -22.01 23.66
N ASN A 325 -19.83 -22.55 23.51
CA ASN A 325 -18.89 -22.66 24.62
C ASN A 325 -18.26 -21.29 24.95
N ASN A 326 -18.58 -20.74 26.14
CA ASN A 326 -18.06 -19.46 26.61
C ASN A 326 -16.57 -19.45 26.96
N GLU A 327 -15.86 -20.59 26.97
CA GLU A 327 -14.42 -20.63 27.23
C GLU A 327 -13.56 -20.34 25.99
N SER A 328 -14.15 -20.37 24.80
CA SER A 328 -13.44 -20.22 23.52
C SER A 328 -13.77 -18.89 22.84
N TYR A 329 -12.77 -18.31 22.19
CA TYR A 329 -12.88 -17.17 21.30
C TYR A 329 -12.93 -17.66 19.86
N ILE A 330 -14.06 -17.46 19.19
CA ILE A 330 -14.32 -18.01 17.87
C ILE A 330 -14.65 -16.88 16.90
N ASP A 331 -13.91 -16.78 15.81
CA ASP A 331 -14.21 -15.83 14.74
C ASP A 331 -14.77 -16.55 13.51
N LEU A 332 -16.03 -16.25 13.21
CA LEU A 332 -16.78 -16.79 12.07
C LEU A 332 -16.96 -15.76 10.95
N SER A 333 -16.42 -14.54 11.11
CA SER A 333 -16.73 -13.43 10.23
C SER A 333 -16.38 -13.70 8.77
N TYR A 334 -17.13 -13.12 7.83
CA TYR A 334 -16.94 -13.33 6.39
C TYR A 334 -16.99 -14.82 5.97
N ASN A 335 -18.09 -15.50 6.30
CA ASN A 335 -18.39 -16.89 5.94
C ASN A 335 -19.90 -17.04 5.67
N ASN A 336 -20.39 -18.28 5.48
CA ASN A 336 -21.76 -18.62 5.08
C ASN A 336 -22.49 -19.53 6.10
N PHE A 337 -22.44 -19.18 7.38
CA PHE A 337 -23.09 -19.92 8.47
C PHE A 337 -24.60 -19.66 8.56
N SER A 338 -25.31 -20.61 9.15
CA SER A 338 -26.73 -20.53 9.51
C SER A 338 -26.92 -20.31 11.01
N TYR A 339 -27.92 -19.52 11.35
CA TYR A 339 -28.21 -19.08 12.71
C TYR A 339 -29.62 -19.48 13.13
N PRO A 340 -29.83 -19.96 14.38
CA PRO A 340 -31.16 -20.30 14.86
C PRO A 340 -31.97 -19.02 15.15
N SER A 341 -33.30 -19.13 15.07
CA SER A 341 -34.22 -18.00 15.23
C SER A 341 -34.15 -17.32 16.60
N SER A 342 -33.75 -18.05 17.65
CA SER A 342 -33.63 -17.52 19.01
C SER A 342 -32.31 -16.81 19.29
N CYS A 343 -31.33 -16.85 18.35
CA CYS A 343 -29.96 -16.34 18.47
C CYS A 343 -29.37 -16.57 19.88
N PRO A 344 -28.54 -17.60 20.08
CA PRO A 344 -28.03 -17.94 21.41
C PRO A 344 -27.43 -16.69 22.04
N ASP A 345 -27.82 -16.40 23.29
CA ASP A 345 -27.48 -15.18 24.03
C ASP A 345 -26.07 -14.71 23.69
N LYS A 346 -25.97 -13.45 23.22
CA LYS A 346 -24.76 -12.77 22.69
C LYS A 346 -23.47 -13.24 23.37
N SER A 347 -22.89 -14.35 22.93
CA SER A 347 -21.63 -14.81 23.48
C SER A 347 -20.56 -13.79 23.07
N ILE A 348 -20.05 -13.05 24.04
CA ILE A 348 -19.08 -11.95 23.83
C ILE A 348 -17.78 -12.41 23.16
N ASN A 349 -17.57 -13.73 23.11
CA ASN A 349 -16.38 -14.37 22.58
C ASN A 349 -16.56 -14.89 21.15
N ILE A 350 -17.72 -14.68 20.51
CA ILE A 350 -17.96 -15.06 19.12
C ILE A 350 -18.04 -13.82 18.25
N ASN A 351 -17.17 -13.74 17.24
CA ASN A 351 -17.30 -12.74 16.19
C ASN A 351 -18.16 -13.29 15.05
N SER A 352 -19.40 -12.81 14.99
CA SER A 352 -20.43 -13.21 14.01
C SER A 352 -20.57 -12.23 12.86
N TYR A 353 -19.72 -11.21 12.77
CA TYR A 353 -19.84 -10.15 11.79
C TYR A 353 -19.82 -10.68 10.35
N ARG A 354 -20.86 -10.43 9.55
CA ARG A 354 -20.94 -10.83 8.13
C ARG A 354 -20.67 -12.33 7.90
N SER A 355 -21.12 -13.15 8.84
CA SER A 355 -20.90 -14.60 8.83
C SER A 355 -22.11 -15.40 8.31
N SER A 356 -23.22 -14.73 7.98
CA SER A 356 -24.46 -15.37 7.55
C SER A 356 -24.51 -15.54 6.03
N TYR A 357 -25.10 -16.64 5.57
CA TYR A 357 -25.41 -16.85 4.15
C TYR A 357 -26.41 -15.83 3.58
N LEU A 358 -27.16 -15.13 4.43
CA LEU A 358 -28.15 -14.12 4.04
C LEU A 358 -27.46 -12.79 3.66
N GLN A 359 -26.73 -12.74 2.54
CA GLN A 359 -25.79 -11.65 2.23
C GLN A 359 -26.42 -10.25 1.93
N LYS A 360 -27.75 -10.09 1.89
CA LYS A 360 -28.39 -8.91 1.26
C LYS A 360 -29.05 -7.89 2.19
N ASN A 361 -29.22 -8.19 3.48
CA ASN A 361 -29.89 -7.27 4.43
C ASN A 361 -29.02 -7.00 5.67
N LEU A 362 -29.36 -5.96 6.46
CA LEU A 362 -28.72 -5.65 7.76
C LEU A 362 -28.73 -6.84 8.73
N THR A 363 -29.76 -7.68 8.67
CA THR A 363 -29.87 -8.96 9.39
C THR A 363 -28.86 -10.01 8.93
N GLY A 364 -28.30 -9.88 7.72
CA GLY A 364 -27.21 -10.71 7.21
C GLY A 364 -25.83 -10.28 7.71
N LEU A 365 -25.62 -8.97 7.85
CA LEU A 365 -24.39 -8.39 8.39
C LEU A 365 -24.22 -8.69 9.89
N LEU A 366 -25.35 -8.68 10.62
CA LEU A 366 -25.41 -8.93 12.04
C LEU A 366 -26.49 -9.98 12.33
N PRO A 367 -26.21 -11.28 12.13
CA PRO A 367 -27.20 -12.35 12.26
C PRO A 367 -27.90 -12.39 13.62
N CYS A 368 -27.21 -11.97 14.68
CA CYS A 368 -27.73 -11.93 16.04
C CYS A 368 -28.18 -10.53 16.51
N ALA A 369 -28.31 -9.55 15.61
CA ALA A 369 -28.83 -8.23 15.96
C ALA A 369 -30.35 -8.15 15.73
N SER A 370 -31.04 -7.45 16.64
CA SER A 370 -32.45 -7.09 16.46
C SER A 370 -32.63 -6.26 15.18
N PRO A 371 -33.83 -6.26 14.57
CA PRO A 371 -34.13 -5.43 13.41
C PRO A 371 -33.76 -3.96 13.66
N ILE A 372 -32.87 -3.42 12.84
CA ILE A 372 -32.36 -2.05 12.98
C ILE A 372 -33.35 -1.09 12.31
N LYS A 373 -33.89 -0.15 13.08
CA LYS A 373 -34.67 0.98 12.53
C LYS A 373 -33.71 2.11 12.19
N CYS A 374 -33.56 2.42 10.90
CA CYS A 374 -32.65 3.46 10.46
C CYS A 374 -33.24 4.86 10.56
N ASN A 375 -32.48 5.75 11.21
CA ASN A 375 -32.54 7.20 10.95
C ASN A 375 -31.29 7.57 10.15
N TYR A 376 -31.46 7.92 8.87
CA TYR A 376 -30.32 8.06 7.97
C TYR A 376 -29.44 9.26 8.33
N GLN A 377 -28.13 9.02 8.47
CA GLN A 377 -27.16 10.04 8.83
C GLN A 377 -26.23 10.39 7.66
N ARG A 378 -25.92 11.68 7.53
CA ARG A 378 -24.97 12.22 6.55
C ARG A 378 -23.55 12.37 7.10
N SER A 379 -23.34 12.11 8.38
CA SER A 379 -22.04 12.20 9.02
C SER A 379 -21.93 11.24 10.19
N LEU A 380 -20.73 10.73 10.44
CA LEU A 380 -20.42 9.91 11.60
C LEU A 380 -18.99 10.16 12.03
N HIS A 381 -18.75 10.34 13.32
CA HIS A 381 -17.42 10.60 13.88
C HIS A 381 -17.22 9.67 15.07
N ILE A 382 -16.14 8.89 15.09
CA ILE A 382 -15.86 7.85 16.10
C ILE A 382 -14.50 8.11 16.72
N ASN A 383 -14.43 8.18 18.06
CA ASN A 383 -13.19 8.21 18.83
C ASN A 383 -12.77 6.78 19.17
N CYS A 384 -11.95 6.18 18.32
CA CYS A 384 -11.63 4.76 18.35
C CYS A 384 -10.80 4.41 19.58
N GLY A 385 -11.34 3.58 20.48
CA GLY A 385 -10.71 3.27 21.76
C GLY A 385 -10.81 4.37 22.81
N GLY A 386 -11.71 5.36 22.66
CA GLY A 386 -11.81 6.49 23.58
C GLY A 386 -13.24 6.89 23.94
N ASP A 387 -13.38 7.81 24.89
CA ASP A 387 -14.67 8.35 25.34
C ASP A 387 -15.26 9.35 24.33
N ASN A 388 -16.48 9.82 24.59
CA ASN A 388 -17.09 10.90 23.79
C ASN A 388 -16.23 12.15 23.89
N VAL A 389 -15.79 12.67 22.74
CA VAL A 389 -14.92 13.85 22.67
C VAL A 389 -15.54 14.90 21.76
N VAL A 390 -15.53 16.15 22.22
CA VAL A 390 -15.98 17.28 21.42
C VAL A 390 -14.79 18.11 20.97
N ILE A 391 -14.67 18.28 19.65
CA ILE A 391 -13.66 19.13 19.02
C ILE A 391 -14.31 20.41 18.54
N THR A 392 -13.83 21.54 19.04
CA THR A 392 -14.35 22.87 18.70
C THR A 392 -13.32 23.63 17.87
N ASN A 393 -13.69 23.97 16.65
CA ASN A 393 -12.97 24.91 15.80
C ASN A 393 -13.59 26.32 15.94
N SER A 394 -12.98 27.34 15.33
CA SER A 394 -13.42 28.74 15.41
C SER A 394 -14.88 28.99 15.01
N SER A 395 -15.51 28.09 14.25
CA SER A 395 -16.89 28.26 13.75
C SER A 395 -17.82 27.08 14.02
N HIS A 396 -17.30 25.94 14.49
CA HIS A 396 -18.02 24.66 14.46
C HIS A 396 -17.58 23.73 15.61
N LYS A 397 -18.51 22.94 16.14
CA LYS A 397 -18.30 21.95 17.20
C LYS A 397 -18.70 20.55 16.69
N ILE A 398 -17.77 19.59 16.67
CA ILE A 398 -18.00 18.21 16.22
C ILE A 398 -17.85 17.26 17.40
N THR A 399 -18.81 16.36 17.57
CA THR A 399 -18.76 15.30 18.59
C THR A 399 -18.33 13.98 17.96
N TYR A 400 -17.21 13.43 18.44
CA TYR A 400 -16.76 12.07 18.17
C TYR A 400 -17.36 11.14 19.21
N GLN A 401 -18.09 10.12 18.75
CA GLN A 401 -18.77 9.13 19.57
C GLN A 401 -17.76 8.18 20.22
N ALA A 402 -18.04 7.74 21.45
CA ALA A 402 -17.20 6.84 22.21
C ALA A 402 -17.10 5.45 21.57
N ASP A 403 -15.89 4.89 21.58
CA ASP A 403 -15.60 3.50 21.31
C ASP A 403 -14.74 2.95 22.45
N ASN A 404 -15.26 3.02 23.67
CA ASN A 404 -14.59 2.62 24.90
C ASN A 404 -15.05 1.25 25.42
N ASN A 405 -15.91 0.55 24.68
CA ASN A 405 -16.37 -0.78 25.05
C ASN A 405 -15.21 -1.79 25.03
N GLU A 406 -15.23 -2.71 26.01
CA GLU A 406 -14.30 -3.82 26.08
C GLU A 406 -14.47 -4.74 24.87
N THR A 407 -13.38 -5.03 24.17
CA THR A 407 -13.32 -6.07 23.12
C THR A 407 -12.32 -7.12 23.52
N LYS A 408 -12.51 -8.34 23.04
CA LYS A 408 -11.61 -9.46 23.32
C LYS A 408 -11.01 -10.00 22.02
N ALA A 409 -10.43 -11.19 22.10
CA ALA A 409 -9.71 -11.83 20.99
C ALA A 409 -10.59 -12.18 19.78
N ALA A 410 -11.91 -12.27 19.95
CA ALA A 410 -12.89 -12.38 18.87
C ALA A 410 -14.20 -11.74 19.33
N THR A 411 -14.54 -10.57 18.78
CA THR A 411 -15.71 -9.81 19.23
C THR A 411 -16.28 -8.98 18.10
N ASN A 412 -17.61 -8.95 17.95
CA ASN A 412 -18.32 -7.90 17.23
C ASN A 412 -19.35 -7.20 18.11
N GLN A 413 -19.40 -5.88 18.01
CA GLN A 413 -20.36 -5.03 18.70
C GLN A 413 -20.93 -4.01 17.73
N HIS A 414 -22.18 -3.62 17.94
CA HIS A 414 -22.82 -2.55 17.20
C HIS A 414 -23.49 -1.57 18.16
N PHE A 415 -23.58 -0.33 17.70
CA PHE A 415 -24.18 0.82 18.34
C PHE A 415 -25.40 1.27 17.51
N GLU A 416 -25.80 2.53 17.62
CA GLU A 416 -26.99 3.04 16.95
C GLU A 416 -26.89 2.96 15.41
N ASN A 417 -25.76 3.35 14.84
CA ASN A 417 -25.57 3.45 13.39
C ASN A 417 -24.17 3.04 12.91
N TRP A 418 -23.39 2.38 13.76
CA TRP A 418 -22.09 1.82 13.41
C TRP A 418 -21.70 0.71 14.37
N GLY A 419 -20.62 0.00 14.08
CA GLY A 419 -20.08 -1.02 14.96
C GLY A 419 -18.63 -1.34 14.67
N VAL A 420 -18.08 -2.22 15.49
CA VAL A 420 -16.70 -2.68 15.44
C VAL A 420 -16.66 -4.20 15.47
N SER A 421 -15.75 -4.79 14.70
CA SER A 421 -15.41 -6.21 14.72
C SER A 421 -13.90 -6.33 14.88
N SER A 422 -13.45 -7.03 15.92
CA SER A 422 -12.03 -7.17 16.27
C SER A 422 -11.66 -8.65 16.37
N THR A 423 -10.53 -8.99 15.77
CA THR A 423 -10.04 -10.36 15.62
C THR A 423 -8.57 -10.47 16.01
N GLY A 424 -8.26 -11.48 16.80
CA GLY A 424 -6.90 -11.94 17.08
C GLY A 424 -6.52 -11.76 18.55
N TYR A 425 -5.74 -12.70 19.07
CA TYR A 425 -5.31 -12.73 20.46
C TYR A 425 -4.04 -11.90 20.68
N LEU A 426 -4.11 -10.96 21.61
CA LEU A 426 -2.95 -10.23 22.12
C LEU A 426 -2.46 -10.83 23.45
N PRO A 427 -1.15 -11.10 23.62
CA PRO A 427 -0.61 -11.69 24.86
C PRO A 427 -0.88 -10.87 26.13
N ASN A 428 -1.01 -9.55 26.00
CA ASN A 428 -1.31 -8.63 27.09
C ASN A 428 -2.81 -8.41 27.32
N ASP A 429 -3.67 -8.94 26.43
CA ASP A 429 -5.13 -8.75 26.43
C ASP A 429 -5.59 -7.27 26.39
N ILE A 430 -4.74 -6.37 25.87
CA ILE A 430 -5.02 -4.93 25.78
C ILE A 430 -5.44 -4.57 24.35
N TYR A 431 -6.71 -4.24 24.12
CA TYR A 431 -7.23 -3.84 22.81
C TYR A 431 -7.50 -2.34 22.67
N ILE A 432 -7.40 -1.59 23.77
CA ILE A 432 -7.44 -0.13 23.81
C ILE A 432 -6.12 0.34 24.41
N ILE A 433 -5.39 1.15 23.66
CA ILE A 433 -4.07 1.64 24.05
C ILE A 433 -4.09 3.13 24.34
N THR A 434 -3.30 3.52 25.31
CA THR A 434 -3.03 4.92 25.67
C THR A 434 -1.57 5.26 25.38
N PRO A 435 -1.21 6.55 25.23
CA PRO A 435 0.16 6.96 25.00
C PRO A 435 1.09 6.55 26.14
N THR A 436 2.23 5.94 25.81
CA THR A 436 3.28 5.63 26.79
C THR A 436 3.96 6.91 27.32
N PHE A 437 3.95 7.98 26.52
CA PHE A 437 4.56 9.28 26.84
C PHE A 437 3.57 10.42 26.61
N ALA A 438 3.83 11.57 27.24
CA ALA A 438 3.00 12.77 27.06
C ALA A 438 2.88 13.17 25.57
N LEU A 439 1.66 13.52 25.18
CA LEU A 439 1.36 14.03 23.84
C LEU A 439 1.69 15.54 23.75
N PRO A 440 1.96 16.07 22.54
CA PRO A 440 2.08 17.51 22.34
C PRO A 440 0.84 18.26 22.87
N GLU A 441 1.02 19.40 23.55
CA GLU A 441 -0.06 20.14 24.23
C GLU A 441 -1.27 20.46 23.35
N ASN A 442 -1.06 20.65 22.04
CA ASN A 442 -2.11 21.00 21.08
C ASN A 442 -2.75 19.79 20.37
N SER A 443 -2.50 18.56 20.83
CA SER A 443 -3.05 17.36 20.19
C SER A 443 -4.56 17.25 20.45
N PRO A 444 -5.39 17.02 19.42
CA PRO A 444 -6.81 16.76 19.60
C PRO A 444 -7.06 15.62 20.60
N ALA A 445 -8.10 15.77 21.42
CA ALA A 445 -8.36 14.83 22.52
C ALA A 445 -8.65 13.39 22.08
N PHE A 446 -9.11 13.17 20.84
CA PHE A 446 -9.30 11.83 20.26
C PHE A 446 -8.00 11.10 19.90
N TYR A 447 -6.83 11.71 20.10
CA TYR A 447 -5.53 11.03 19.99
C TYR A 447 -4.99 10.51 21.33
N LYS A 448 -5.73 10.72 22.44
CA LYS A 448 -5.35 10.25 23.79
C LYS A 448 -5.53 8.75 23.97
N SER A 449 -6.15 8.08 23.01
CA SER A 449 -6.24 6.63 22.94
C SER A 449 -6.34 6.17 21.48
N ALA A 450 -6.19 4.87 21.26
CA ALA A 450 -6.45 4.23 19.99
C ALA A 450 -6.98 2.81 20.24
N ARG A 451 -7.81 2.31 19.33
CA ARG A 451 -8.16 0.88 19.30
C ARG A 451 -7.10 0.11 18.53
N GLN A 452 -6.77 -1.09 19.01
CA GLN A 452 -5.86 -2.01 18.35
C GLN A 452 -6.42 -3.43 18.24
N SER A 453 -5.81 -4.24 17.39
CA SER A 453 -6.12 -5.67 17.25
C SER A 453 -4.89 -6.46 16.82
N ALA A 454 -4.83 -7.76 17.11
CA ALA A 454 -3.70 -8.60 16.71
C ALA A 454 -3.75 -9.02 15.24
N GLN A 455 -4.93 -9.04 14.61
CA GLN A 455 -5.09 -9.56 13.25
C GLN A 455 -5.96 -8.67 12.37
N SER A 456 -7.22 -8.45 12.72
CA SER A 456 -8.15 -7.68 11.89
C SER A 456 -9.00 -6.76 12.76
N LEU A 457 -9.15 -5.51 12.35
CA LEU A 457 -10.01 -4.53 12.99
C LEU A 457 -10.90 -3.89 11.93
N VAL A 458 -12.21 -4.09 12.07
CA VAL A 458 -13.22 -3.60 11.13
C VAL A 458 -14.11 -2.60 11.84
N TYR A 459 -14.25 -1.41 11.26
CA TYR A 459 -15.32 -0.48 11.59
C TYR A 459 -16.33 -0.48 10.46
N TYR A 460 -17.60 -0.57 10.80
CA TYR A 460 -18.65 -0.53 9.82
C TYR A 460 -19.73 0.45 10.25
N ALA A 461 -20.14 1.32 9.34
CA ALA A 461 -21.24 2.25 9.51
C ALA A 461 -22.44 1.74 8.72
N PHE A 462 -23.63 1.92 9.28
CA PHE A 462 -24.90 1.59 8.64
C PHE A 462 -25.92 2.70 8.88
N CYS A 463 -27.05 2.67 8.19
CA CYS A 463 -28.00 3.79 8.18
C CYS A 463 -27.33 5.12 7.74
N LEU A 464 -26.39 5.06 6.80
CA LEU A 464 -25.87 6.25 6.12
C LEU A 464 -26.79 6.62 4.95
N GLU A 465 -26.92 7.90 4.61
CA GLU A 465 -27.51 8.25 3.31
C GLU A 465 -26.61 7.71 2.17
N ASN A 466 -27.20 7.31 1.04
CA ASN A 466 -26.39 6.90 -0.11
C ASN A 466 -25.77 8.13 -0.77
N GLY A 467 -24.54 7.98 -1.25
CA GLY A 467 -23.82 9.05 -1.93
C GLY A 467 -22.34 9.11 -1.57
N ALA A 468 -21.67 10.17 -2.01
CA ALA A 468 -20.23 10.32 -1.83
C ALA A 468 -19.89 10.83 -0.42
N TYR A 469 -19.08 10.07 0.32
CA TYR A 469 -18.51 10.45 1.60
C TYR A 469 -17.01 10.72 1.47
N ASN A 470 -16.55 11.76 2.15
CA ASN A 470 -15.15 11.94 2.51
C ASN A 470 -14.92 11.17 3.81
N VAL A 471 -14.08 10.14 3.75
CA VAL A 471 -13.65 9.29 4.85
C VAL A 471 -12.29 9.77 5.31
N LYS A 472 -12.14 10.10 6.58
CA LYS A 472 -10.86 10.41 7.21
C LYS A 472 -10.56 9.38 8.28
N LEU A 473 -9.41 8.73 8.14
CA LEU A 473 -8.87 7.79 9.11
C LEU A 473 -7.72 8.46 9.83
N HIS A 474 -7.87 8.63 11.14
CA HIS A 474 -6.91 9.29 12.00
C HIS A 474 -6.03 8.26 12.69
N PHE A 475 -4.72 8.38 12.50
CA PHE A 475 -3.73 7.51 13.12
C PHE A 475 -2.69 8.33 13.87
N MET A 476 -2.16 7.73 14.93
CA MET A 476 -0.95 8.20 15.59
C MET A 476 -0.26 7.00 16.23
N GLU A 477 1.04 6.84 16.01
CA GLU A 477 1.81 5.82 16.72
C GLU A 477 2.12 6.35 18.13
N ILE A 478 1.46 5.73 19.12
CA ILE A 478 1.46 6.17 20.53
C ILE A 478 2.13 5.19 21.50
N GLN A 479 2.50 4.00 21.01
CA GLN A 479 3.15 2.95 21.79
C GLN A 479 4.66 2.90 21.51
N PHE A 480 5.09 3.17 20.27
CA PHE A 480 6.50 3.29 19.96
C PHE A 480 7.04 4.67 20.36
N SER A 481 8.25 4.69 20.91
CA SER A 481 8.92 5.90 21.36
C SER A 481 10.13 6.24 20.51
N ASN A 482 10.31 7.53 20.26
CA ASN A 482 11.55 8.07 19.72
C ASN A 482 12.54 8.43 20.83
N GLU A 483 12.21 8.27 22.11
CA GLU A 483 13.12 8.57 23.22
C GLU A 483 13.96 7.34 23.57
N GLU A 484 13.32 6.17 23.62
CA GLU A 484 13.98 4.89 23.93
C GLU A 484 14.63 4.26 22.69
N PRO A 485 15.93 3.92 22.73
CA PRO A 485 16.67 3.40 21.56
C PRO A 485 16.06 2.15 20.92
N TYR A 486 15.55 1.22 21.72
CA TYR A 486 14.97 -0.03 21.20
C TYR A 486 13.55 0.16 20.67
N SER A 487 12.75 1.02 21.31
CA SER A 487 11.39 1.36 20.89
C SER A 487 11.40 2.07 19.52
N ARG A 488 12.49 2.77 19.19
CA ARG A 488 12.72 3.34 17.85
C ARG A 488 12.78 2.30 16.74
N LEU A 489 13.11 1.06 17.03
CA LEU A 489 13.23 -0.01 16.02
C LEU A 489 11.88 -0.67 15.73
N GLY A 490 10.87 -0.41 16.56
CA GLY A 490 9.52 -0.94 16.39
C GLY A 490 8.92 -0.53 15.05
N ARG A 491 8.40 -1.51 14.32
CA ARG A 491 7.67 -1.34 13.05
C ARG A 491 6.28 -1.97 13.17
N ARG A 492 5.25 -1.16 12.90
CA ARG A 492 3.86 -1.58 12.88
C ARG A 492 3.35 -1.40 11.47
N ILE A 493 3.08 -2.51 10.79
CA ILE A 493 2.78 -2.55 9.36
C ILE A 493 1.48 -3.31 9.16
N PHE A 494 0.46 -2.69 8.57
CA PHE A 494 -0.83 -3.33 8.31
C PHE A 494 -1.47 -2.76 7.05
N ASP A 495 -2.39 -3.49 6.44
CA ASP A 495 -3.16 -3.05 5.29
C ASP A 495 -4.43 -2.32 5.72
N ILE A 496 -4.91 -1.40 4.91
CA ILE A 496 -6.18 -0.69 5.06
C ILE A 496 -7.04 -0.97 3.84
N TYR A 497 -8.27 -1.41 4.06
CA TYR A 497 -9.30 -1.65 3.06
C TYR A 497 -10.51 -0.75 3.32
N LEU A 498 -11.11 -0.23 2.27
CA LEU A 498 -12.33 0.57 2.29
C LEU A 498 -13.36 -0.09 1.37
N GLN A 499 -14.51 -0.48 1.90
CA GLN A 499 -15.53 -1.23 1.14
C GLN A 499 -14.98 -2.51 0.46
N GLY A 500 -14.04 -3.19 1.10
CA GLY A 500 -13.36 -4.37 0.55
C GLY A 500 -12.21 -4.07 -0.42
N GLU A 501 -12.05 -2.83 -0.88
CA GLU A 501 -10.96 -2.43 -1.78
C GLU A 501 -9.71 -2.04 -1.00
N LEU A 502 -8.53 -2.50 -1.43
CA LEU A 502 -7.24 -2.18 -0.80
C LEU A 502 -6.92 -0.69 -0.98
N PHE A 503 -7.00 0.07 0.11
CA PHE A 503 -6.70 1.50 0.12
C PHE A 503 -5.22 1.79 0.39
N LYS A 504 -4.61 1.08 1.34
CA LYS A 504 -3.17 1.17 1.64
C LYS A 504 -2.60 -0.21 1.95
N ARG A 505 -1.56 -0.60 1.23
CA ARG A 505 -0.77 -1.80 1.54
C ARG A 505 0.40 -1.44 2.44
N ASP A 506 0.76 -2.33 3.36
CA ASP A 506 1.95 -2.22 4.21
C ASP A 506 2.06 -0.86 4.92
N PHE A 507 0.92 -0.30 5.35
CA PHE A 507 0.86 1.01 5.97
C PHE A 507 1.59 1.00 7.31
N ASN A 508 2.61 1.85 7.41
CA ASN A 508 3.39 2.07 8.62
C ASN A 508 3.14 3.48 9.14
N VAL A 509 2.37 3.58 10.23
CA VAL A 509 1.95 4.86 10.83
C VAL A 509 3.15 5.75 11.17
N LYS A 510 4.21 5.17 11.72
CA LYS A 510 5.40 5.90 12.17
C LYS A 510 6.21 6.46 10.99
N GLU A 511 6.39 5.68 9.94
CA GLU A 511 7.13 6.11 8.75
C GLU A 511 6.38 7.22 8.00
N GLU A 512 5.08 7.05 7.83
CA GLU A 512 4.20 8.01 7.15
C GLU A 512 4.05 9.34 7.92
N ALA A 513 4.12 9.29 9.25
CA ALA A 513 4.12 10.50 10.08
C ALA A 513 5.53 11.11 10.25
N ASN A 514 6.58 10.48 9.70
CA ASN A 514 7.99 10.82 9.92
C ASN A 514 8.33 10.95 11.43
N GLY A 515 7.93 9.95 12.21
CA GLY A 515 8.17 9.85 13.65
C GLY A 515 6.99 9.31 14.46
N THR A 516 7.17 9.25 15.79
CA THR A 516 6.11 8.82 16.73
C THR A 516 5.41 10.04 17.35
N ARG A 517 4.20 9.84 17.91
CA ARG A 517 3.35 10.91 18.49
C ARG A 517 3.03 12.06 17.53
N LYS A 518 3.06 11.80 16.22
CA LYS A 518 2.66 12.74 15.17
C LYS A 518 1.36 12.25 14.53
N PRO A 519 0.32 13.09 14.46
CA PRO A 519 -0.94 12.69 13.84
C PRO A 519 -0.77 12.56 12.33
N ILE A 520 -1.35 11.51 11.75
CA ILE A 520 -1.48 11.35 10.31
C ILE A 520 -2.94 11.04 9.97
N VAL A 521 -3.45 11.71 8.95
CA VAL A 521 -4.83 11.52 8.47
C VAL A 521 -4.76 10.98 7.06
N LYS A 522 -5.41 9.84 6.83
CA LYS A 522 -5.60 9.31 5.48
C LYS A 522 -7.02 9.57 5.04
N GLU A 523 -7.14 10.30 3.93
CA GLU A 523 -8.44 10.69 3.38
C GLU A 523 -8.75 9.92 2.11
N ALA A 524 -9.98 9.44 2.00
CA ALA A 524 -10.49 8.77 0.83
C ALA A 524 -11.90 9.24 0.52
N ASN A 525 -12.25 9.18 -0.76
CA ASN A 525 -13.59 9.47 -1.22
C ASN A 525 -14.29 8.14 -1.51
N VAL A 526 -15.27 7.78 -0.69
CA VAL A 526 -15.97 6.50 -0.77
C VAL A 526 -17.42 6.75 -1.14
N ASN A 527 -17.93 6.06 -2.17
CA ASN A 527 -19.35 6.10 -2.49
C ASN A 527 -20.08 5.07 -1.61
N VAL A 528 -20.99 5.54 -0.78
CA VAL A 528 -21.84 4.69 0.06
C VAL A 528 -23.05 4.24 -0.75
N ALA A 529 -23.18 2.93 -0.90
CA ALA A 529 -24.35 2.26 -1.44
C ALA A 529 -24.95 1.34 -0.37
N ASN A 530 -26.25 1.05 -0.47
CA ASN A 530 -26.98 0.23 0.49
C ASN A 530 -26.88 0.72 1.95
N HIS A 531 -26.70 2.03 2.14
CA HIS A 531 -26.64 2.68 3.45
C HIS A 531 -25.51 2.20 4.36
N PHE A 532 -24.45 1.62 3.79
CA PHE A 532 -23.42 0.90 4.52
C PHE A 532 -22.00 1.28 4.08
N LEU A 533 -21.08 1.38 5.03
CA LEU A 533 -19.66 1.63 4.80
C LEU A 533 -18.80 0.75 5.70
N GLU A 534 -17.83 0.05 5.11
CA GLU A 534 -16.88 -0.80 5.84
C GLU A 534 -15.44 -0.25 5.70
N ILE A 535 -14.72 -0.22 6.82
CA ILE A 535 -13.30 0.09 6.92
C ILE A 535 -12.65 -1.11 7.60
N ARG A 536 -11.71 -1.76 6.95
CA ARG A 536 -11.02 -2.94 7.49
C ARG A 536 -9.52 -2.70 7.55
N LEU A 537 -8.92 -2.97 8.70
CA LEU A 537 -7.49 -2.88 8.95
C LEU A 537 -6.98 -4.30 9.20
N TYR A 538 -5.96 -4.74 8.46
CA TYR A 538 -5.51 -6.14 8.48
C TYR A 538 -4.00 -6.26 8.65
N TRP A 539 -3.57 -7.11 9.57
CA TRP A 539 -2.16 -7.43 9.78
C TRP A 539 -1.76 -8.72 9.08
N ALA A 540 -0.96 -8.59 8.02
CA ALA A 540 -0.43 -9.74 7.27
C ALA A 540 0.65 -10.55 8.02
N GLY A 541 1.16 -10.07 9.16
CA GLY A 541 2.28 -10.70 9.88
C GLY A 541 3.62 -9.96 9.73
N LYS A 542 3.62 -8.77 9.14
CA LYS A 542 4.80 -7.93 8.90
C LYS A 542 5.07 -6.97 10.07
N GLY A 543 6.32 -6.56 10.22
CA GLY A 543 6.76 -5.70 11.32
C GLY A 543 7.14 -6.46 12.60
N THR A 544 7.56 -5.71 13.60
CA THR A 544 8.16 -6.25 14.82
C THR A 544 7.10 -6.73 15.80
N THR A 545 7.26 -7.95 16.33
CA THR A 545 6.31 -8.51 17.33
C THR A 545 6.88 -8.57 18.75
N LEU A 546 8.20 -8.39 18.89
CA LEU A 546 8.92 -8.48 20.15
C LEU A 546 9.01 -7.13 20.88
N ILE A 547 9.12 -6.03 20.14
CA ILE A 547 9.44 -4.70 20.67
C ILE A 547 8.32 -3.67 20.45
N PRO A 548 8.17 -2.68 21.36
CA PRO A 548 8.89 -2.53 22.64
C PRO A 548 8.49 -3.60 23.66
N GLN A 549 7.30 -4.20 23.50
CA GLN A 549 6.84 -5.36 24.26
C GLN A 549 6.00 -6.27 23.35
N ARG A 550 5.84 -7.53 23.75
CA ARG A 550 4.94 -8.46 23.04
C ARG A 550 3.51 -7.94 23.08
N GLY A 551 2.84 -7.96 21.93
CA GLY A 551 1.50 -7.41 21.76
C GLY A 551 1.47 -6.02 21.10
N ASN A 552 2.61 -5.36 20.93
CA ASN A 552 2.68 -4.08 20.23
C ASN A 552 2.85 -4.28 18.70
N TYR A 553 1.91 -5.00 18.09
CA TYR A 553 1.83 -5.25 16.66
C TYR A 553 0.37 -5.21 16.19
N GLY A 554 0.13 -5.35 14.89
CA GLY A 554 -1.21 -5.31 14.32
C GLY A 554 -1.76 -3.90 14.08
N PRO A 555 -2.99 -3.78 13.54
CA PRO A 555 -3.61 -2.48 13.22
C PRO A 555 -3.89 -1.63 14.46
N ILE A 556 -3.77 -0.32 14.30
CA ILE A 556 -4.20 0.71 15.26
C ILE A 556 -5.01 1.79 14.54
N ILE A 557 -5.95 2.44 15.23
CA ILE A 557 -6.66 3.63 14.73
C ILE A 557 -7.15 4.48 15.90
N SER A 558 -7.01 5.80 15.78
CA SER A 558 -7.38 6.77 16.83
C SER A 558 -8.77 7.36 16.62
N ALA A 559 -9.15 7.67 15.37
CA ALA A 559 -10.49 8.17 15.09
C ALA A 559 -10.89 7.93 13.63
N ILE A 560 -12.21 7.96 13.40
CA ILE A 560 -12.82 7.90 12.06
C ILE A 560 -13.76 9.09 11.92
N SER A 561 -13.70 9.75 10.76
CA SER A 561 -14.65 10.80 10.38
C SER A 561 -15.23 10.48 9.01
N LEU A 562 -16.55 10.34 8.93
CA LEU A 562 -17.31 10.11 7.71
C LEU A 562 -18.16 11.34 7.44
N CYS A 563 -18.01 11.93 6.26
CA CYS A 563 -18.69 13.16 5.89
C CYS A 563 -19.28 13.10 4.50
N HIS A 564 -20.62 13.12 4.41
CA HIS A 564 -21.29 13.24 3.12
C HIS A 564 -20.89 14.56 2.45
N ARG A 565 -20.46 14.53 1.19
CA ARG A 565 -19.88 15.71 0.50
C ARG A 565 -20.83 16.90 0.42
N SER A 566 -22.14 16.67 0.41
CA SER A 566 -23.15 17.74 0.37
C SER A 566 -23.20 18.60 1.63
N LEU A 567 -22.65 18.16 2.77
CA LEU A 567 -22.65 18.92 4.03
C LEU A 567 -21.60 20.05 4.08
N GLY A 568 -20.64 20.08 3.14
CA GLY A 568 -19.55 21.06 3.15
C GLY A 568 -18.62 20.93 4.37
N PRO A 569 -17.84 21.98 4.70
CA PRO A 569 -16.80 21.94 5.74
C PRO A 569 -17.33 21.74 7.18
N GLY A 570 -18.62 21.97 7.42
CA GLY A 570 -19.27 21.88 8.73
C GLY A 570 -19.92 20.52 9.04
N CYS A 571 -19.45 19.45 8.38
CA CYS A 571 -19.99 18.10 8.48
C CYS A 571 -20.26 17.63 9.92
N GLY A 572 -21.54 17.39 10.24
CA GLY A 572 -21.97 16.93 11.57
C GLY A 572 -21.66 17.93 12.69
N ALA A 573 -21.41 19.20 12.35
CA ALA A 573 -20.93 20.20 13.29
C ALA A 573 -22.01 21.20 13.70
N GLU A 574 -22.12 21.46 15.00
CA GLU A 574 -22.96 22.52 15.54
C GLU A 574 -22.26 23.88 15.39
N LYS A 575 -22.97 24.90 14.88
CA LYS A 575 -22.42 26.26 14.78
C LYS A 575 -22.24 26.88 16.17
N THR A 576 -21.08 27.50 16.41
CA THR A 576 -20.83 28.24 17.66
C THR A 576 -21.66 29.53 17.70
N LYS A 577 -22.51 29.71 18.72
CA LYS A 577 -23.26 30.96 18.92
C LYS A 577 -22.32 32.05 19.47
N HIS A 578 -21.84 32.96 18.62
CA HIS A 578 -21.18 34.17 19.09
C HIS A 578 -22.21 35.22 19.52
N ARG A 579 -22.15 35.67 20.78
CA ARG A 579 -22.92 36.81 21.29
C ARG A 579 -22.04 38.05 21.17
N THR A 580 -22.16 38.80 20.07
CA THR A 580 -21.34 39.99 19.83
C THR A 580 -22.05 41.23 20.36
N TYR A 581 -21.43 41.92 21.32
CA TYR A 581 -21.93 43.14 21.97
C TYR A 581 -21.46 44.37 21.17
N TYR A 582 -22.38 45.06 20.49
CA TYR A 582 -22.13 46.32 19.77
C TYR A 582 -23.11 47.36 20.30
N PRO A 583 -22.74 48.21 21.27
CA PRO A 583 -22.67 49.63 20.92
C PRO A 583 -21.75 50.43 21.86
N LEU A 584 -20.52 50.73 21.44
CA LEU A 584 -19.79 51.92 21.93
C LEU A 584 -18.65 52.35 20.99
N ILE A 585 -18.15 51.43 20.16
CA ILE A 585 -16.95 51.67 19.34
C ILE A 585 -17.25 52.37 18.00
N PHE A 586 -18.50 52.40 17.54
CA PHE A 586 -18.89 52.99 16.25
C PHE A 586 -18.95 54.53 16.23
N GLY A 587 -19.00 55.20 17.38
CA GLY A 587 -19.13 56.66 17.43
C GLY A 587 -17.84 57.41 17.10
N ILE A 588 -16.69 56.87 17.50
CA ILE A 588 -15.39 57.57 17.43
C ILE A 588 -14.65 57.22 16.13
N THR A 589 -14.81 56.00 15.63
CA THR A 589 -14.17 55.52 14.39
C THR A 589 -14.83 56.08 13.12
N GLY A 590 -16.14 56.35 13.15
CA GLY A 590 -16.87 56.91 12.01
C GLY A 590 -16.43 58.34 11.63
N ALA A 591 -16.14 59.18 12.63
CA ALA A 591 -15.73 60.57 12.40
C ALA A 591 -14.31 60.67 11.80
N LEU A 592 -13.39 59.82 12.25
CA LEU A 592 -12.02 59.73 11.72
C LEU A 592 -11.99 59.17 10.29
N LEU A 593 -12.84 58.19 10.00
CA LEU A 593 -12.97 57.62 8.65
C LEU A 593 -13.57 58.62 7.68
N ALA A 594 -14.57 59.43 8.08
CA ALA A 594 -15.18 60.42 7.21
C ALA A 594 -14.19 61.51 6.76
N VAL A 595 -13.31 61.98 7.64
CA VAL A 595 -12.26 62.97 7.30
C VAL A 595 -11.19 62.36 6.38
N MET A 596 -10.82 61.10 6.63
CA MET A 596 -9.94 60.32 5.76
C MET A 596 -10.54 60.10 4.36
N PHE A 597 -11.83 59.77 4.27
CA PHE A 597 -12.54 59.57 3.00
C PHE A 597 -12.75 60.87 2.22
N LEU A 598 -12.90 62.03 2.89
CA LEU A 598 -12.94 63.34 2.24
C LEU A 598 -11.58 63.76 1.67
N ALA A 599 -10.49 63.51 2.39
CA ALA A 599 -9.13 63.75 1.91
C ALA A 599 -8.74 62.79 0.77
N LEU A 600 -9.08 61.51 0.89
CA LEU A 600 -8.93 60.50 -0.16
C LEU A 600 -9.83 60.77 -1.36
N GLY A 601 -11.02 61.36 -1.16
CA GLY A 601 -11.93 61.77 -2.22
C GLY A 601 -11.36 62.91 -3.07
N LEU A 602 -10.77 63.93 -2.44
CA LEU A 602 -10.09 65.02 -3.15
C LEU A 602 -8.77 64.56 -3.81
N TYR A 603 -8.08 63.59 -3.21
CA TYR A 603 -6.90 62.95 -3.81
C TYR A 603 -7.26 62.01 -4.98
N ALA A 604 -8.33 61.24 -4.87
CA ALA A 604 -8.86 60.35 -5.90
C ALA A 604 -9.50 61.12 -7.05
N GLN A 605 -10.09 62.29 -6.84
CA GLN A 605 -10.55 63.14 -7.93
C GLN A 605 -9.40 63.65 -8.82
N LYS A 606 -8.18 63.74 -8.26
CA LYS A 606 -6.94 64.01 -9.01
C LYS A 606 -6.29 62.77 -9.64
N ARG A 607 -6.64 61.56 -9.18
CA ARG A 607 -6.04 60.28 -9.63
C ARG A 607 -6.97 59.39 -10.47
N CYS A 608 -8.28 59.68 -10.49
CA CYS A 608 -9.31 59.01 -11.29
C CYS A 608 -9.50 59.63 -12.69
N ARG A 609 -8.42 60.15 -13.27
CA ARG A 609 -8.17 60.01 -14.71
C ARG A 609 -7.12 58.90 -14.84
N GLY A 610 -7.56 57.65 -14.74
CA GLY A 610 -6.60 56.54 -14.66
C GLY A 610 -7.23 55.20 -14.28
N ASP A 611 -8.00 54.66 -15.23
CA ASP A 611 -8.08 53.25 -15.60
C ASP A 611 -8.70 52.18 -14.67
N LYS A 612 -9.57 51.38 -15.29
CA LYS A 612 -10.29 50.21 -14.75
C LYS A 612 -9.49 48.97 -15.10
N ASN A 613 -8.72 48.39 -14.18
CA ASN A 613 -8.20 47.02 -14.36
C ASN A 613 -7.64 46.44 -13.05
N THR A 614 -8.45 45.58 -12.41
CA THR A 614 -8.04 44.86 -11.18
C THR A 614 -7.89 43.35 -11.40
N ARG A 615 -8.42 42.79 -12.50
CA ARG A 615 -8.33 41.36 -12.82
C ARG A 615 -7.21 41.00 -13.81
N GLU A 616 -6.62 42.02 -14.44
CA GLU A 616 -5.44 41.90 -15.32
C GLU A 616 -4.11 41.94 -14.53
N ARG A 617 -4.14 42.45 -13.29
CA ARG A 617 -2.94 42.62 -12.45
C ARG A 617 -2.47 41.31 -11.79
N ASP A 618 -3.37 40.38 -11.52
CA ASP A 618 -3.04 39.11 -10.86
C ASP A 618 -2.40 38.10 -11.83
N LEU A 619 -2.68 38.19 -13.15
CA LEU A 619 -2.02 37.34 -14.17
C LEU A 619 -0.64 37.89 -14.59
N ARG A 620 -0.40 39.21 -14.47
CA ARG A 620 0.90 39.82 -14.77
C ARG A 620 1.91 39.72 -13.61
N ALA A 621 1.48 39.26 -12.43
CA ALA A 621 2.33 39.18 -11.23
C ALA A 621 3.25 37.94 -11.18
N GLN A 622 3.20 37.03 -12.16
CA GLN A 622 3.97 35.77 -12.16
C GLN A 622 4.97 35.60 -13.33
N GLY A 623 5.30 36.66 -14.06
CA GLY A 623 6.50 36.65 -14.92
C GLY A 623 6.50 35.66 -16.09
N LEU A 624 5.35 35.17 -16.56
CA LEU A 624 5.28 34.39 -17.81
C LEU A 624 5.03 35.30 -19.02
N GLN A 625 5.87 35.13 -20.03
CA GLN A 625 5.94 35.92 -21.26
C GLN A 625 4.83 35.54 -22.28
N THR A 626 3.62 35.19 -21.82
CA THR A 626 2.52 34.72 -22.67
C THR A 626 1.68 35.91 -23.18
N VAL A 627 1.49 36.02 -24.51
CA VAL A 627 0.72 37.11 -25.13
C VAL A 627 -0.76 36.95 -24.78
N CYS A 628 -1.38 38.02 -24.25
CA CYS A 628 -2.82 38.04 -23.95
C CYS A 628 -3.59 38.69 -25.12
N PHE A 629 -4.50 37.94 -25.74
CA PHE A 629 -5.41 38.44 -26.77
C PHE A 629 -6.71 38.93 -26.15
N THR A 630 -7.29 40.00 -26.69
CA THR A 630 -8.63 40.46 -26.29
C THR A 630 -9.72 39.63 -26.97
N TRP A 631 -10.91 39.54 -26.35
CA TRP A 631 -12.04 38.81 -26.93
C TRP A 631 -12.42 39.37 -28.30
N ARG A 632 -12.37 40.70 -28.48
CA ARG A 632 -12.71 41.35 -29.76
C ARG A 632 -11.74 40.98 -30.88
N GLN A 633 -10.44 40.86 -30.58
CA GLN A 633 -9.44 40.46 -31.57
C GLN A 633 -9.71 39.04 -32.08
N LEU A 634 -9.94 38.09 -31.16
CA LEU A 634 -10.22 36.71 -31.55
C LEU A 634 -11.59 36.56 -32.20
N GLN A 635 -12.60 37.30 -31.73
CA GLN A 635 -13.92 37.35 -32.36
C GLN A 635 -13.84 37.89 -33.80
N ALA A 636 -13.01 38.89 -34.08
CA ALA A 636 -12.78 39.36 -35.45
C ALA A 636 -12.02 38.31 -36.29
N ALA A 637 -10.95 37.74 -35.73
CA ALA A 637 -10.10 36.76 -36.42
C ALA A 637 -10.88 35.50 -36.84
N THR A 638 -11.79 35.01 -36.00
CA THR A 638 -12.59 33.81 -36.26
C THR A 638 -13.92 34.08 -36.97
N ASN A 639 -14.17 35.31 -37.45
CA ASN A 639 -15.46 35.72 -38.00
C ASN A 639 -16.64 35.41 -37.05
N ASN A 640 -16.52 35.83 -35.80
CA ASN A 640 -17.47 35.55 -34.73
C ASN A 640 -17.67 34.05 -34.43
N PHE A 641 -16.58 33.28 -34.48
CA PHE A 641 -16.57 31.83 -34.26
C PHE A 641 -17.54 31.11 -35.22
N ASP A 642 -17.45 31.48 -36.50
CA ASP A 642 -18.25 30.89 -37.57
C ASP A 642 -18.05 29.37 -37.62
N GLU A 643 -19.15 28.61 -37.65
CA GLU A 643 -19.10 27.15 -37.74
C GLU A 643 -18.40 26.69 -39.03
N ALA A 644 -18.43 27.49 -40.11
CA ALA A 644 -17.68 27.19 -41.33
C ALA A 644 -16.15 27.22 -41.13
N LYS A 645 -15.66 27.86 -40.06
CA LYS A 645 -14.23 27.91 -39.70
C LYS A 645 -13.85 26.90 -38.61
N LYS A 646 -14.76 26.03 -38.20
CA LYS A 646 -14.51 25.02 -37.18
C LYS A 646 -13.62 23.92 -37.73
N LEU A 647 -12.49 23.69 -37.06
CA LEU A 647 -11.48 22.70 -37.43
C LEU A 647 -11.75 21.33 -36.80
N GLY A 648 -12.41 21.32 -35.64
CA GLY A 648 -12.76 20.11 -34.91
C GLY A 648 -13.41 20.42 -33.56
N GLU A 649 -14.06 19.42 -32.98
CA GLU A 649 -14.66 19.47 -31.65
C GLU A 649 -14.39 18.16 -30.92
N GLY A 650 -13.92 18.25 -29.68
CA GLY A 650 -13.62 17.10 -28.82
C GLY A 650 -14.08 17.33 -27.39
N GLY A 651 -13.74 16.42 -26.48
CA GLY A 651 -14.12 16.47 -25.05
C GLY A 651 -13.65 17.72 -24.29
N PHE A 652 -12.77 18.52 -24.91
CA PHE A 652 -12.10 19.68 -24.32
C PHE A 652 -12.55 21.02 -24.91
N GLY A 653 -13.39 21.02 -25.96
CA GLY A 653 -13.89 22.25 -26.59
C GLY A 653 -13.83 22.23 -28.12
N SER A 654 -14.25 23.35 -28.72
CA SER A 654 -14.24 23.57 -30.17
C SER A 654 -13.01 24.34 -30.60
N VAL A 655 -12.41 23.98 -31.74
CA VAL A 655 -11.24 24.65 -32.31
C VAL A 655 -11.65 25.35 -33.61
N PHE A 656 -11.29 26.63 -33.75
CA PHE A 656 -11.64 27.45 -34.91
C PHE A 656 -10.38 28.00 -35.60
N LYS A 657 -10.41 28.05 -36.93
CA LYS A 657 -9.41 28.76 -37.73
C LYS A 657 -9.65 30.26 -37.62
N GLY A 658 -8.60 31.02 -37.36
CA GLY A 658 -8.63 32.48 -37.33
C GLY A 658 -7.50 33.09 -38.14
N GLU A 659 -7.66 34.35 -38.50
CA GLU A 659 -6.61 35.17 -39.13
C GLU A 659 -6.46 36.47 -38.34
N LEU A 660 -5.27 36.70 -37.78
CA LEU A 660 -4.96 37.93 -37.05
C LEU A 660 -4.83 39.12 -38.02
N SER A 661 -4.86 40.34 -37.49
CA SER A 661 -4.79 41.57 -38.29
C SER A 661 -3.49 41.75 -39.08
N ASP A 662 -2.44 41.04 -38.71
CA ASP A 662 -1.15 40.99 -39.39
C ASP A 662 -1.06 39.88 -40.47
N GLY A 663 -2.15 39.14 -40.70
CA GLY A 663 -2.22 38.03 -41.64
C GLY A 663 -1.80 36.68 -41.07
N THR A 664 -1.42 36.62 -39.77
CA THR A 664 -1.03 35.35 -39.14
C THR A 664 -2.24 34.43 -38.99
N ILE A 665 -2.16 33.24 -39.57
CA ILE A 665 -3.19 32.21 -39.42
C ILE A 665 -3.00 31.50 -38.07
N ILE A 666 -4.09 31.36 -37.31
CA ILE A 666 -4.08 30.81 -35.96
C ILE A 666 -5.17 29.75 -35.78
N ALA A 667 -4.95 28.85 -34.81
CA ALA A 667 -5.99 27.96 -34.29
C ALA A 667 -6.43 28.43 -32.90
N VAL A 668 -7.72 28.72 -32.74
CA VAL A 668 -8.31 29.20 -31.48
C VAL A 668 -9.12 28.07 -30.85
N LYS A 669 -8.60 27.50 -29.76
CA LYS A 669 -9.27 26.46 -28.95
C LYS A 669 -10.13 27.15 -27.90
N GLN A 670 -11.44 26.99 -28.00
CA GLN A 670 -12.42 27.51 -27.05
C GLN A 670 -12.79 26.44 -26.04
N LEU A 671 -12.37 26.64 -24.78
CA LEU A 671 -12.65 25.73 -23.68
C LEU A 671 -13.97 26.08 -22.99
N SER A 672 -14.63 25.07 -22.41
CA SER A 672 -15.88 25.26 -21.67
C SER A 672 -15.64 25.93 -20.30
N ALA A 673 -15.89 27.23 -20.22
CA ALA A 673 -15.86 28.01 -18.97
C ALA A 673 -16.94 27.61 -17.94
N LYS A 674 -17.88 26.71 -18.32
CA LYS A 674 -18.96 26.21 -17.45
C LYS A 674 -18.57 24.95 -16.67
N SER A 675 -17.39 24.37 -16.91
CA SER A 675 -16.93 23.13 -16.28
C SER A 675 -15.68 23.36 -15.42
N CYS A 676 -15.62 22.74 -14.23
CA CYS A 676 -14.41 22.77 -13.41
C CYS A 676 -13.20 22.09 -14.11
N GLN A 677 -13.47 21.14 -15.00
CA GLN A 677 -12.46 20.45 -15.80
C GLN A 677 -11.79 21.38 -16.82
N GLY A 678 -12.59 22.12 -17.62
CA GLY A 678 -12.05 23.08 -18.59
C GLY A 678 -11.21 24.19 -17.96
N ASN A 679 -11.56 24.64 -16.74
CA ASN A 679 -10.73 25.61 -16.01
C ASN A 679 -9.36 25.04 -15.61
N ARG A 680 -9.31 23.77 -15.18
CA ARG A 680 -8.06 23.11 -14.77
C ARG A 680 -7.16 22.85 -15.98
N GLU A 681 -7.75 22.37 -17.07
CA GLU A 681 -7.04 22.13 -18.33
C GLU A 681 -6.50 23.42 -18.91
N PHE A 682 -7.25 24.53 -18.89
CA PHE A 682 -6.76 25.85 -19.30
C PHE A 682 -5.49 26.27 -18.55
N VAL A 683 -5.50 26.16 -17.22
CA VAL A 683 -4.36 26.53 -16.37
C VAL A 683 -3.19 25.57 -16.60
N ASN A 684 -3.46 24.28 -16.73
CA ASN A 684 -2.43 23.26 -16.97
C ASN A 684 -1.79 23.47 -18.36
N GLU A 685 -2.59 23.70 -19.40
CA GLU A 685 -2.10 23.86 -20.77
C GLU A 685 -1.22 25.13 -20.89
N ILE A 686 -1.66 26.27 -20.31
CA ILE A 686 -0.81 27.47 -20.21
C ILE A 686 0.46 27.19 -19.39
N GLY A 687 0.33 26.59 -18.21
CA GLY A 687 1.47 26.37 -17.31
C GLY A 687 2.51 25.40 -17.87
N MET A 688 2.09 24.41 -18.66
CA MET A 688 2.96 23.33 -19.15
C MET A 688 3.61 23.67 -20.49
N ILE A 689 2.89 24.31 -21.41
CA ILE A 689 3.42 24.61 -22.75
C ILE A 689 4.08 26.00 -22.82
N SER A 690 3.77 26.91 -21.89
CA SER A 690 4.35 28.26 -21.89
C SER A 690 5.84 28.18 -21.58
N GLY A 691 6.67 28.40 -22.60
CA GLY A 691 8.13 28.36 -22.49
C GLY A 691 8.76 27.10 -23.10
N LEU A 692 7.96 26.13 -23.57
CA LEU A 692 8.45 25.03 -24.39
C LEU A 692 8.58 25.50 -25.84
N ASN A 693 9.75 25.29 -26.45
CA ASN A 693 9.99 25.59 -27.85
C ASN A 693 10.78 24.44 -28.48
N HIS A 694 10.09 23.61 -29.26
CA HIS A 694 10.68 22.45 -29.92
C HIS A 694 9.97 22.21 -31.26
N PRO A 695 10.68 21.83 -32.35
CA PRO A 695 10.08 21.63 -33.67
C PRO A 695 8.92 20.64 -33.71
N ASN A 696 8.93 19.64 -32.82
CA ASN A 696 7.90 18.60 -32.72
C ASN A 696 6.85 18.82 -31.61
N LEU A 697 6.76 20.04 -31.05
CA LEU A 697 5.69 20.42 -30.12
C LEU A 697 4.92 21.62 -30.70
N VAL A 698 3.60 21.64 -30.54
CA VAL A 698 2.78 22.76 -31.04
C VAL A 698 3.07 24.02 -30.23
N LYS A 699 3.27 25.14 -30.92
CA LYS A 699 3.54 26.43 -30.30
C LYS A 699 2.26 27.13 -29.86
N LEU A 700 2.19 27.46 -28.57
CA LEU A 700 1.18 28.36 -28.01
C LEU A 700 1.59 29.81 -28.25
N TYR A 701 0.78 30.57 -28.98
CA TYR A 701 0.96 32.01 -29.16
C TYR A 701 0.44 32.81 -27.98
N GLY A 702 -0.65 32.37 -27.34
CA GLY A 702 -1.22 33.11 -26.22
C GLY A 702 -2.58 32.61 -25.76
N CYS A 703 -3.24 33.40 -24.90
CA CYS A 703 -4.56 33.09 -24.38
C CYS A 703 -5.47 34.32 -24.28
N CYS A 704 -6.77 34.10 -24.13
CA CYS A 704 -7.75 35.15 -23.82
C CYS A 704 -8.61 34.73 -22.62
N VAL A 705 -8.73 35.61 -21.64
CA VAL A 705 -9.54 35.44 -20.42
C VAL A 705 -10.46 36.66 -20.25
N GLU A 706 -11.39 36.83 -21.18
CA GLU A 706 -12.36 37.94 -21.16
C GLU A 706 -13.79 37.41 -21.29
N LYS A 707 -14.78 38.16 -20.76
CA LYS A 707 -16.22 37.84 -20.87
C LYS A 707 -16.64 36.42 -20.45
N ASN A 708 -15.95 35.83 -19.47
CA ASN A 708 -16.19 34.47 -19.00
C ASN A 708 -15.95 33.40 -20.08
N GLN A 709 -15.03 33.67 -21.00
CA GLN A 709 -14.55 32.76 -22.04
C GLN A 709 -13.08 32.45 -21.78
N LEU A 710 -12.69 31.19 -21.99
CA LEU A 710 -11.31 30.70 -21.88
C LEU A 710 -10.87 30.23 -23.26
N LEU A 711 -9.96 30.98 -23.89
CA LEU A 711 -9.46 30.68 -25.25
C LEU A 711 -7.95 30.51 -25.23
N LEU A 712 -7.47 29.50 -25.94
CA LEU A 712 -6.03 29.27 -26.21
C LEU A 712 -5.77 29.46 -27.71
N VAL A 713 -4.66 30.12 -28.03
CA VAL A 713 -4.28 30.49 -29.40
C VAL A 713 -2.99 29.77 -29.76
N TYR A 714 -3.07 28.89 -30.75
CA TYR A 714 -1.95 28.10 -31.26
C TYR A 714 -1.56 28.52 -32.68
N GLU A 715 -0.37 28.10 -33.10
CA GLU A 715 -0.07 28.01 -34.53
C GLU A 715 -1.11 27.12 -35.23
N TYR A 716 -1.47 27.49 -36.46
CA TYR A 716 -2.36 26.67 -37.29
C TYR A 716 -1.58 25.53 -37.93
N MET A 717 -2.20 24.34 -37.98
CA MET A 717 -1.62 23.13 -38.55
C MET A 717 -2.40 22.75 -39.81
N GLU A 718 -1.79 22.88 -40.99
CA GLU A 718 -2.48 22.80 -42.29
C GLU A 718 -3.07 21.42 -42.58
N ASN A 719 -2.38 20.36 -42.18
CA ASN A 719 -2.75 18.98 -42.47
C ASN A 719 -3.54 18.31 -41.33
N ASN A 720 -3.95 19.09 -40.32
CA ASN A 720 -4.78 18.63 -39.20
C ASN A 720 -4.14 17.44 -38.44
N SER A 721 -4.94 16.61 -37.74
CA SER A 721 -4.43 15.49 -36.94
C SER A 721 -3.98 14.28 -37.77
N LEU A 722 -2.98 13.57 -37.24
CA LEU A 722 -2.47 12.32 -37.82
C LEU A 722 -3.57 11.25 -37.97
N ALA A 723 -4.54 11.21 -37.05
CA ALA A 723 -5.69 10.31 -37.14
C ALA A 723 -6.50 10.53 -38.43
N LEU A 724 -6.69 11.79 -38.84
CA LEU A 724 -7.36 12.14 -40.10
C LEU A 724 -6.47 11.86 -41.30
N ALA A 725 -5.16 12.08 -41.21
CA ALA A 725 -4.22 11.80 -42.28
C ALA A 725 -4.05 10.29 -42.56
N LEU A 726 -4.27 9.41 -41.57
CA LEU A 726 -4.22 7.95 -41.74
C LEU A 726 -5.56 7.34 -42.19
N ASN A 727 -6.71 7.88 -41.75
CA ASN A 727 -8.03 7.24 -41.91
C ASN A 727 -9.11 8.12 -42.57
N GLY A 728 -8.78 9.31 -43.09
CA GLY A 728 -9.74 10.26 -43.66
C GLY A 728 -10.07 10.01 -45.13
N GLU A 729 -11.34 10.20 -45.52
CA GLU A 729 -11.84 10.05 -46.91
C GLU A 729 -11.23 11.04 -47.92
N SER A 730 -10.48 12.04 -47.45
CA SER A 730 -9.77 13.04 -48.28
C SER A 730 -8.34 13.29 -47.80
N ALA A 731 -7.76 12.29 -47.13
CA ALA A 731 -6.44 12.41 -46.53
C ALA A 731 -5.32 12.49 -47.59
N PRO A 732 -4.21 13.21 -47.31
CA PRO A 732 -3.01 13.06 -48.09
C PRO A 732 -2.51 11.62 -47.97
N ASN A 733 -2.26 10.93 -49.09
CA ASN A 733 -1.64 9.61 -49.06
C ASN A 733 -0.25 9.73 -48.43
N LEU A 734 -0.12 9.33 -47.16
CA LEU A 734 1.15 9.32 -46.44
C LEU A 734 2.00 8.16 -46.97
N ASP A 735 2.98 8.50 -47.81
CA ASP A 735 4.03 7.56 -48.24
C ASP A 735 4.86 7.07 -47.04
N TRP A 736 5.64 6.02 -47.27
CA TRP A 736 6.46 5.43 -46.21
C TRP A 736 7.45 6.43 -45.59
N ALA A 737 8.05 7.29 -46.42
CA ALA A 737 9.04 8.28 -45.95
C ALA A 737 8.41 9.33 -45.02
N ALA A 738 7.19 9.77 -45.30
CA ALA A 738 6.42 10.65 -44.43
C ALA A 738 6.06 9.93 -43.12
N ARG A 739 5.58 8.67 -43.18
CA ARG A 739 5.27 7.88 -41.97
C ARG A 739 6.49 7.71 -41.05
N GLN A 740 7.66 7.40 -41.62
CA GLN A 740 8.92 7.30 -40.88
C GLN A 740 9.30 8.64 -40.23
N ARG A 741 9.26 9.75 -40.99
CA ARG A 741 9.54 11.09 -40.46
C ARG A 741 8.58 11.49 -39.34
N ILE A 742 7.29 11.19 -39.48
CA ILE A 742 6.26 11.46 -38.47
C ILE A 742 6.55 10.68 -37.20
N CYS A 743 6.81 9.37 -37.30
CA CYS A 743 7.10 8.51 -36.16
C CYS A 743 8.35 8.99 -35.39
N VAL A 744 9.44 9.31 -36.10
CA VAL A 744 10.66 9.85 -35.51
C VAL A 744 10.42 11.23 -34.89
N GLY A 745 9.63 12.09 -35.55
CA GLY A 745 9.28 13.41 -35.03
C GLY A 745 8.52 13.35 -33.70
N ILE A 746 7.55 12.44 -33.58
CA ILE A 746 6.83 12.20 -32.31
C ILE A 746 7.81 11.71 -31.24
N ALA A 747 8.69 10.77 -31.58
CA ALA A 747 9.67 10.23 -30.64
C ALA A 747 10.62 11.32 -30.11
N ARG A 748 11.15 12.19 -30.98
CA ARG A 748 11.98 13.35 -30.61
C ARG A 748 11.22 14.37 -29.76
N GLY A 749 9.93 14.58 -30.04
CA GLY A 749 9.07 15.44 -29.21
C GLY A 749 8.93 14.93 -27.78
N LEU A 750 8.77 13.62 -27.60
CA LEU A 750 8.68 12.99 -26.27
C LEU A 750 10.04 12.89 -25.57
N GLU A 751 11.12 12.56 -26.30
CA GLU A 751 12.50 12.62 -25.81
C GLU A 751 12.81 14.00 -25.21
N PHE A 752 12.43 15.07 -25.92
CA PHE A 752 12.58 16.42 -25.39
C PHE A 752 11.78 16.65 -24.09
N LEU A 753 10.54 16.15 -23.97
CA LEU A 753 9.73 16.31 -22.75
C LEU A 753 10.25 15.48 -21.55
N HIS A 754 10.81 14.31 -21.81
CA HIS A 754 11.23 13.36 -20.78
C HIS A 754 12.66 13.62 -20.31
N GLU A 755 13.54 13.97 -21.26
CA GLU A 755 15.00 13.95 -21.08
C GLU A 755 15.65 15.29 -21.46
N GLY A 756 15.09 16.02 -22.43
CA GLY A 756 15.69 17.27 -22.97
C GLY A 756 15.23 18.59 -22.31
N SER A 757 14.12 18.60 -21.58
CA SER A 757 13.57 19.80 -20.94
C SER A 757 14.18 20.02 -19.55
N MET A 758 14.30 21.29 -19.14
CA MET A 758 14.83 21.65 -17.81
C MET A 758 14.02 21.03 -16.65
N ILE A 759 12.72 20.80 -16.87
CA ILE A 759 11.84 20.10 -15.94
C ILE A 759 11.21 18.93 -16.71
N ARG A 760 11.40 17.70 -16.20
CA ARG A 760 10.86 16.50 -16.83
C ARG A 760 9.34 16.50 -16.79
N MET A 761 8.71 16.10 -17.89
CA MET A 761 7.26 16.19 -18.08
C MET A 761 6.70 14.92 -18.70
N VAL A 762 5.56 14.45 -18.18
CA VAL A 762 4.80 13.33 -18.76
C VAL A 762 3.50 13.85 -19.38
N HIS A 763 3.25 13.54 -20.66
CA HIS A 763 2.13 14.05 -21.46
C HIS A 763 0.78 13.40 -21.09
N ARG A 764 0.77 12.09 -20.82
CA ARG A 764 -0.40 11.24 -20.46
C ARG A 764 -1.47 10.98 -21.53
N ASP A 765 -1.54 11.78 -22.58
CA ASP A 765 -2.57 11.62 -23.63
C ASP A 765 -1.99 11.60 -25.04
N ILE A 766 -0.93 10.81 -25.24
CA ILE A 766 -0.35 10.56 -26.57
C ILE A 766 -1.26 9.61 -27.35
N LYS A 767 -1.75 10.10 -28.49
CA LYS A 767 -2.63 9.40 -29.44
C LYS A 767 -2.61 10.11 -30.79
N THR A 768 -3.02 9.43 -31.85
CA THR A 768 -3.02 9.98 -33.23
C THR A 768 -3.88 11.24 -33.41
N THR A 769 -4.90 11.49 -32.56
CA THR A 769 -5.69 12.74 -32.62
C THR A 769 -4.97 13.95 -32.02
N ASN A 770 -3.98 13.71 -31.15
CA ASN A 770 -3.23 14.76 -30.45
C ASN A 770 -1.87 15.03 -31.10
N VAL A 771 -1.57 14.35 -32.21
CA VAL A 771 -0.43 14.65 -33.08
C VAL A 771 -0.95 15.40 -34.31
N LEU A 772 -0.51 16.64 -34.50
CA LEU A 772 -0.89 17.48 -35.63
C LEU A 772 0.23 17.54 -36.67
N LEU A 773 -0.14 17.81 -37.93
CA LEU A 773 0.77 17.85 -39.07
C LEU A 773 0.80 19.26 -39.69
N ASP A 774 2.00 19.82 -39.85
CA ASP A 774 2.20 21.11 -40.53
C ASP A 774 2.13 20.93 -42.07
N ALA A 775 2.27 22.02 -42.81
CA ALA A 775 2.29 22.03 -44.28
C ALA A 775 3.26 21.01 -44.90
N ASP A 776 4.39 20.71 -44.25
CA ASP A 776 5.45 19.81 -44.72
C ASP A 776 5.31 18.37 -44.19
N LEU A 777 4.18 18.08 -43.52
CA LEU A 777 3.87 16.81 -42.85
C LEU A 777 4.80 16.49 -41.68
N ASN A 778 5.39 17.49 -41.03
CA ASN A 778 6.12 17.27 -39.78
C ASN A 778 5.14 17.14 -38.61
N ALA A 779 5.42 16.17 -37.74
CA ALA A 779 4.60 15.89 -36.57
C ALA A 779 4.86 16.87 -35.43
N LYS A 780 3.79 17.42 -34.85
CA LYS A 780 3.80 18.23 -33.62
C LYS A 780 2.83 17.70 -32.58
N ILE A 781 3.33 17.42 -31.38
CA ILE A 781 2.52 16.97 -30.25
C ILE A 781 1.73 18.15 -29.68
N SER A 782 0.45 17.94 -29.40
CA SER A 782 -0.50 18.92 -28.90
C SER A 782 -1.29 18.38 -27.70
N ASP A 783 -2.07 19.26 -27.07
CA ASP A 783 -3.01 18.95 -25.99
C ASP A 783 -2.37 18.56 -24.65
N PHE A 784 -1.67 19.52 -24.04
CA PHE A 784 -1.00 19.38 -22.74
C PHE A 784 -1.95 19.53 -21.53
N GLY A 785 -3.27 19.51 -21.75
CA GLY A 785 -4.27 19.70 -20.71
C GLY A 785 -4.17 18.69 -19.56
N LEU A 786 -3.66 17.48 -19.84
CA LEU A 786 -3.46 16.42 -18.84
C LEU A 786 -2.01 16.28 -18.34
N ALA A 787 -1.05 16.98 -18.94
CA ALA A 787 0.37 16.81 -18.67
C ALA A 787 0.74 17.05 -17.18
N ARG A 788 1.82 16.40 -16.71
CA ARG A 788 2.33 16.52 -15.33
C ARG A 788 3.84 16.67 -15.30
N LEU A 789 4.34 17.46 -14.35
CA LEU A 789 5.78 17.58 -14.06
C LEU A 789 6.23 16.41 -13.19
N HIS A 790 7.42 15.88 -13.46
CA HIS A 790 8.08 14.83 -12.69
C HIS A 790 9.23 15.44 -11.89
N GLU A 791 9.15 15.40 -10.56
CA GLU A 791 10.20 15.89 -9.66
C GLU A 791 11.29 14.81 -9.46
N GLU A 792 12.57 15.17 -9.59
CA GLU A 792 13.72 14.24 -9.62
C GLU A 792 13.86 13.33 -8.37
N GLU A 793 13.26 13.71 -7.24
CA GLU A 793 13.32 12.95 -5.98
C GLU A 793 12.34 11.76 -5.93
N HIS A 794 11.45 11.61 -6.92
CA HIS A 794 10.39 10.59 -6.92
C HIS A 794 10.56 9.57 -8.06
N THR A 795 10.32 8.29 -7.77
CA THR A 795 10.37 7.21 -8.78
C THR A 795 9.16 7.20 -9.72
N HIS A 796 8.04 7.82 -9.31
CA HIS A 796 6.81 7.94 -10.09
C HIS A 796 5.92 9.08 -9.56
N ILE A 797 4.98 9.55 -10.38
CA ILE A 797 3.95 10.53 -10.04
C ILE A 797 2.65 9.78 -9.69
N SER A 798 2.26 9.76 -8.41
CA SER A 798 0.94 9.25 -8.01
C SER A 798 -0.17 10.25 -8.39
N THR A 799 -1.02 9.94 -9.37
CA THR A 799 -2.05 10.88 -9.87
C THR A 799 -3.34 10.15 -10.29
N LYS A 800 -4.50 10.84 -10.20
CA LYS A 800 -5.78 10.30 -10.69
C LYS A 800 -5.61 9.85 -12.13
N ILE A 801 -6.07 8.64 -12.48
CA ILE A 801 -6.02 8.11 -13.84
C ILE A 801 -6.80 9.04 -14.79
N ALA A 802 -6.13 9.49 -15.84
CA ALA A 802 -6.72 10.25 -16.95
C ALA A 802 -5.81 10.09 -18.17
N GLY A 803 -6.43 9.95 -19.33
CA GLY A 803 -5.82 9.59 -20.60
C GLY A 803 -6.84 8.82 -21.43
N THR A 804 -6.48 8.44 -22.65
CA THR A 804 -7.40 7.76 -23.57
C THR A 804 -7.30 6.23 -23.45
N ILE A 805 -8.43 5.56 -23.20
CA ILE A 805 -8.51 4.08 -23.15
C ILE A 805 -8.00 3.50 -24.48
N GLY A 806 -7.17 2.45 -24.39
CA GLY A 806 -6.48 1.84 -25.53
C GLY A 806 -5.07 2.36 -25.77
N TYR A 807 -4.71 3.53 -25.22
CA TYR A 807 -3.36 4.10 -25.25
C TYR A 807 -2.69 4.10 -23.87
N MET A 808 -3.47 3.97 -22.79
CA MET A 808 -2.93 3.95 -21.43
C MET A 808 -2.12 2.68 -21.12
N ALA A 809 -0.95 2.88 -20.50
CA ALA A 809 -0.11 1.79 -20.04
C ALA A 809 -0.79 0.95 -18.92
N PRO A 810 -0.57 -0.37 -18.87
CA PRO A 810 -1.21 -1.26 -17.89
C PRO A 810 -0.97 -0.86 -16.44
N GLU A 811 0.28 -0.57 -16.07
CA GLU A 811 0.64 -0.17 -14.70
C GLU A 811 0.00 1.16 -14.31
N TYR A 812 -0.08 2.10 -15.25
CA TYR A 812 -0.73 3.38 -15.02
C TYR A 812 -2.25 3.23 -14.88
N ALA A 813 -2.87 2.41 -15.73
CA ALA A 813 -4.31 2.16 -15.71
C ALA A 813 -4.76 1.31 -14.50
N LEU A 814 -3.91 0.40 -14.01
CA LEU A 814 -4.22 -0.49 -12.88
C LEU A 814 -3.86 0.11 -11.53
N TYR A 815 -2.72 0.81 -11.44
CA TYR A 815 -2.15 1.24 -10.16
C TYR A 815 -2.08 2.76 -9.99
N GLY A 816 -2.31 3.55 -11.05
CA GLY A 816 -2.21 5.01 -11.00
C GLY A 816 -0.79 5.55 -10.83
N GLU A 817 0.22 4.68 -10.98
CA GLU A 817 1.64 5.02 -10.97
C GLU A 817 2.03 5.59 -12.34
N LEU A 818 2.25 6.90 -12.42
CA LEU A 818 2.61 7.55 -13.67
C LEU A 818 4.12 7.80 -13.73
N THR A 819 4.76 7.32 -14.78
CA THR A 819 6.15 7.63 -15.15
C THR A 819 6.19 8.01 -16.62
N GLU A 820 7.34 8.46 -17.10
CA GLU A 820 7.61 8.68 -18.53
C GLU A 820 7.38 7.40 -19.37
N LYS A 821 7.51 6.21 -18.76
CA LYS A 821 7.23 4.92 -19.41
C LYS A 821 5.77 4.73 -19.80
N ALA A 822 4.84 5.51 -19.25
CA ALA A 822 3.45 5.52 -19.68
C ALA A 822 3.27 6.19 -21.06
N ASP A 823 4.03 7.27 -21.32
CA ASP A 823 4.07 7.90 -22.64
C ASP A 823 4.80 7.00 -23.65
N VAL A 824 5.84 6.26 -23.23
CA VAL A 824 6.52 5.26 -24.09
C VAL A 824 5.54 4.19 -24.57
N PHE A 825 4.69 3.67 -23.68
CA PHE A 825 3.64 2.72 -24.06
C PHE A 825 2.65 3.34 -25.05
N SER A 826 2.17 4.55 -24.75
CA SER A 826 1.23 5.28 -25.61
C SER A 826 1.82 5.54 -27.01
N PHE A 827 3.12 5.88 -27.08
CA PHE A 827 3.87 6.02 -28.31
C PHE A 827 3.94 4.71 -29.09
N GLY A 828 4.20 3.58 -28.43
CA GLY A 828 4.21 2.28 -29.10
C GLY A 828 2.88 1.92 -29.76
N VAL A 829 1.75 2.33 -29.15
CA VAL A 829 0.42 2.22 -29.78
C VAL A 829 0.33 3.07 -31.05
N VAL A 830 0.74 4.33 -30.98
CA VAL A 830 0.72 5.27 -32.12
C VAL A 830 1.64 4.80 -33.24
N ALA A 831 2.84 4.28 -32.93
CA ALA A 831 3.76 3.71 -33.91
C ALA A 831 3.11 2.52 -34.65
N MET A 832 2.38 1.66 -33.95
CA MET A 832 1.64 0.56 -34.58
C MET A 832 0.50 1.06 -35.49
N GLU A 833 -0.23 2.12 -35.09
CA GLU A 833 -1.24 2.76 -35.95
C GLU A 833 -0.63 3.36 -37.22
N ILE A 834 0.56 3.97 -37.12
CA ILE A 834 1.29 4.53 -38.28
C ILE A 834 1.68 3.43 -39.27
N VAL A 835 2.25 2.32 -38.80
CA VAL A 835 2.68 1.22 -39.68
C VAL A 835 1.50 0.51 -40.33
N SER A 836 0.46 0.21 -39.55
CA SER A 836 -0.67 -0.59 -40.02
C SER A 836 -1.76 0.21 -40.74
N GLY A 837 -1.77 1.53 -40.59
CA GLY A 837 -2.86 2.40 -41.06
C GLY A 837 -4.18 2.18 -40.32
N LYS A 838 -4.25 1.23 -39.38
CA LYS A 838 -5.48 0.85 -38.67
C LYS A 838 -5.65 1.69 -37.43
N SER A 839 -6.86 2.21 -37.22
CA SER A 839 -7.19 2.91 -35.96
C SER A 839 -7.42 1.92 -34.81
N ASN A 840 -6.87 2.25 -33.64
CA ASN A 840 -7.05 1.50 -32.40
C ASN A 840 -8.50 1.45 -31.89
N THR A 841 -9.39 2.34 -32.37
CA THR A 841 -10.76 2.50 -31.86
C THR A 841 -11.87 2.00 -32.81
N LYS A 842 -11.54 1.54 -34.03
CA LYS A 842 -12.55 1.12 -35.03
C LYS A 842 -12.27 -0.28 -35.58
N GLN A 843 -12.84 -1.31 -34.95
CA GLN A 843 -13.31 -2.50 -35.67
C GLN A 843 -14.82 -2.61 -35.50
N LYS A 844 -15.56 -2.13 -36.51
CA LYS A 844 -17.00 -2.42 -36.65
C LYS A 844 -17.15 -3.88 -37.07
N GLY A 845 -17.73 -4.71 -36.21
CA GLY A 845 -18.34 -5.99 -36.64
C GLY A 845 -17.96 -7.26 -35.87
N SER A 846 -17.06 -7.20 -34.88
CA SER A 846 -16.73 -8.36 -34.02
C SER A 846 -17.28 -8.14 -32.62
N ALA A 847 -17.94 -9.17 -32.05
CA ALA A 847 -18.53 -9.15 -30.71
C ALA A 847 -17.48 -8.99 -29.60
N ASP A 848 -16.19 -9.09 -29.92
CA ASP A 848 -15.07 -8.80 -29.03
C ASP A 848 -14.36 -7.52 -29.49
N HIS A 849 -14.38 -6.48 -28.65
CA HIS A 849 -13.53 -5.30 -28.84
C HIS A 849 -12.08 -5.67 -28.53
N VAL A 850 -11.35 -6.16 -29.53
CA VAL A 850 -9.91 -6.43 -29.42
C VAL A 850 -9.14 -5.16 -29.81
N TRP A 851 -8.49 -4.51 -28.84
CA TRP A 851 -7.61 -3.37 -29.08
C TRP A 851 -6.46 -3.74 -30.03
N LEU A 852 -5.97 -2.79 -30.84
CA LEU A 852 -5.03 -3.06 -31.93
C LEU A 852 -3.77 -3.80 -31.46
N ILE A 853 -3.19 -3.44 -30.31
CA ILE A 853 -2.03 -4.14 -29.74
C ILE A 853 -2.38 -5.54 -29.26
N LYS A 854 -3.59 -5.76 -28.72
CA LYS A 854 -4.03 -7.11 -28.32
C LYS A 854 -4.24 -7.99 -29.57
N TRP A 855 -4.76 -7.42 -30.65
CA TRP A 855 -4.90 -8.10 -31.94
C TRP A 855 -3.53 -8.42 -32.55
N VAL A 856 -2.62 -7.45 -32.65
CA VAL A 856 -1.27 -7.64 -33.20
C VAL A 856 -0.42 -8.58 -32.33
N SER A 857 -0.45 -8.48 -31.00
CA SER A 857 0.31 -9.39 -30.13
C SER A 857 -0.22 -10.83 -30.18
N VAL A 858 -1.54 -11.02 -30.32
CA VAL A 858 -2.16 -12.35 -30.47
C VAL A 858 -1.91 -12.93 -31.87
N GLU A 859 -2.09 -12.15 -32.94
CA GLU A 859 -1.76 -12.60 -34.30
C GLU A 859 -0.25 -12.85 -34.46
N PHE A 860 0.62 -11.97 -33.94
CA PHE A 860 2.06 -12.17 -33.99
C PHE A 860 2.49 -13.42 -33.23
N SER A 861 1.89 -13.70 -32.06
CA SER A 861 2.11 -14.96 -31.33
C SER A 861 1.61 -16.18 -32.11
N LEU A 862 0.46 -16.08 -32.80
CA LEU A 862 -0.09 -17.14 -33.64
C LEU A 862 0.76 -17.41 -34.89
N LEU A 863 1.24 -16.37 -35.57
CA LEU A 863 2.10 -16.47 -36.76
C LEU A 863 3.47 -17.06 -36.39
N PHE A 864 4.00 -16.73 -35.20
CA PHE A 864 5.25 -17.29 -34.68
C PHE A 864 5.12 -18.75 -34.24
N LEU A 865 3.97 -19.15 -33.67
CA LEU A 865 3.66 -20.53 -33.30
C LEU A 865 3.37 -21.44 -34.52
N GLN A 866 2.82 -20.88 -35.60
CA GLN A 866 2.47 -21.64 -36.80
C GLN A 866 3.58 -21.68 -37.88
N GLN A 867 4.66 -20.90 -37.73
CA GLN A 867 5.75 -20.78 -38.74
C GLN A 867 5.27 -20.37 -40.15
N THR A 868 4.11 -19.72 -40.27
CA THR A 868 3.45 -19.45 -41.57
C THR A 868 3.26 -17.98 -41.91
N GLY A 869 3.63 -17.03 -41.04
CA GLY A 869 3.40 -15.58 -41.26
C GLY A 869 4.66 -14.75 -41.41
N ASP A 870 4.63 -13.74 -42.29
CA ASP A 870 5.67 -12.71 -42.40
C ASP A 870 5.26 -11.50 -41.53
N ILE A 871 6.18 -10.95 -40.72
CA ILE A 871 5.90 -9.75 -39.89
C ILE A 871 5.44 -8.55 -40.74
N MET A 872 5.76 -8.58 -42.04
CA MET A 872 5.36 -7.58 -43.03
C MET A 872 3.87 -7.54 -43.32
N ASP A 873 3.10 -8.58 -42.96
CA ASP A 873 1.65 -8.65 -43.18
C ASP A 873 0.86 -7.62 -42.32
N ILE A 874 1.53 -7.00 -41.33
CA ILE A 874 0.96 -5.94 -40.46
C ILE A 874 0.88 -4.59 -41.19
N ILE A 875 1.71 -4.37 -42.20
CA ILE A 875 1.90 -3.08 -42.86
C ILE A 875 0.63 -2.69 -43.63
N ASP A 876 0.34 -1.39 -43.62
CA ASP A 876 -0.81 -0.82 -44.31
C ASP A 876 -0.84 -1.23 -45.81
N PRO A 877 -1.89 -1.94 -46.26
CA PRO A 877 -2.03 -2.36 -47.66
C PRO A 877 -2.03 -1.19 -48.66
N VAL A 878 -2.39 0.03 -48.23
CA VAL A 878 -2.40 1.23 -49.08
C VAL A 878 -0.99 1.61 -49.56
N LEU A 879 0.07 1.15 -48.89
CA LEU A 879 1.44 1.37 -49.33
C LEU A 879 1.83 0.51 -50.55
N GLU A 880 1.02 -0.49 -50.94
CA GLU A 880 1.20 -1.33 -52.15
C GLU A 880 2.62 -1.94 -52.33
N GLY A 881 3.38 -2.11 -51.25
CA GLY A 881 4.77 -2.59 -51.28
C GLY A 881 5.85 -1.51 -51.44
N ASP A 882 5.47 -0.23 -51.56
CA ASP A 882 6.37 0.92 -51.63
C ASP A 882 6.79 1.39 -50.22
N PHE A 883 7.59 0.57 -49.55
CA PHE A 883 8.17 0.87 -48.26
C PHE A 883 9.54 0.22 -48.08
N ASN A 884 10.38 0.82 -47.24
CA ASN A 884 11.65 0.21 -46.88
C ASN A 884 11.41 -0.90 -45.85
N ARG A 885 11.55 -2.15 -46.29
CA ARG A 885 11.36 -3.35 -45.46
C ARG A 885 12.12 -3.29 -44.13
N LYS A 886 13.37 -2.82 -44.11
CA LYS A 886 14.19 -2.74 -42.88
C LYS A 886 13.68 -1.67 -41.91
N GLU A 887 13.23 -0.53 -42.43
CA GLU A 887 12.63 0.52 -41.60
C GLU A 887 11.29 0.06 -41.02
N ALA A 888 10.46 -0.59 -41.83
CA ALA A 888 9.17 -1.10 -41.39
C ALA A 888 9.32 -2.17 -40.30
N GLU A 889 10.23 -3.14 -40.50
CA GLU A 889 10.54 -4.15 -39.49
C GLU A 889 11.01 -3.52 -38.17
N ARG A 890 11.87 -2.49 -38.24
CA ARG A 890 12.34 -1.76 -37.06
C ARG A 890 11.20 -1.05 -36.35
N MET A 891 10.35 -0.31 -37.06
CA MET A 891 9.22 0.40 -36.45
C MET A 891 8.25 -0.58 -35.76
N ILE A 892 7.97 -1.74 -36.37
CA ILE A 892 7.15 -2.79 -35.75
C ILE A 892 7.81 -3.30 -34.47
N LYS A 893 9.11 -3.63 -34.51
CA LYS A 893 9.83 -4.11 -33.32
C LYS A 893 9.87 -3.06 -32.20
N VAL A 894 10.13 -1.80 -32.53
CA VAL A 894 10.08 -0.69 -31.57
C VAL A 894 8.70 -0.60 -30.93
N SER A 895 7.63 -0.64 -31.74
CA SER A 895 6.25 -0.58 -31.21
C SER A 895 5.94 -1.71 -30.22
N LEU A 896 6.45 -2.92 -30.45
CA LEU A 896 6.28 -4.09 -29.56
C LEU A 896 7.06 -3.95 -28.25
N VAL A 897 8.31 -3.48 -28.30
CA VAL A 897 9.12 -3.29 -27.08
C VAL A 897 8.57 -2.13 -26.25
N CYS A 898 8.14 -1.03 -26.89
CA CYS A 898 7.48 0.08 -26.22
C CYS A 898 6.17 -0.32 -25.53
N THR A 899 5.46 -1.32 -26.05
CA THR A 899 4.17 -1.79 -25.51
C THR A 899 4.30 -2.97 -24.54
N ASN A 900 5.50 -3.24 -24.02
CA ASN A 900 5.71 -4.29 -23.01
C ASN A 900 4.86 -4.05 -21.75
N SER A 901 4.30 -5.10 -21.16
CA SER A 901 3.49 -4.99 -19.94
C SER A 901 4.30 -4.53 -18.73
N SER A 902 5.61 -4.80 -18.70
CA SER A 902 6.52 -4.32 -17.67
C SER A 902 7.15 -2.97 -18.07
N PRO A 903 6.96 -1.89 -17.29
CA PRO A 903 7.56 -0.58 -17.58
C PRO A 903 9.09 -0.59 -17.54
N LEU A 904 9.70 -1.50 -16.76
CA LEU A 904 11.15 -1.66 -16.65
C LEU A 904 11.81 -2.21 -17.92
N LEU A 905 11.04 -2.89 -18.78
CA LEU A 905 11.52 -3.47 -20.04
C LEU A 905 11.28 -2.54 -21.23
N ARG A 906 10.57 -1.43 -21.05
CA ARG A 906 10.37 -0.44 -22.11
C ARG A 906 11.63 0.44 -22.21
N PRO A 907 12.08 0.80 -23.42
CA PRO A 907 13.19 1.72 -23.62
C PRO A 907 12.88 3.13 -23.12
N THR A 908 13.89 4.00 -22.99
CA THR A 908 13.68 5.46 -22.88
C THR A 908 13.34 6.05 -24.25
N MET A 909 12.84 7.28 -24.33
CA MET A 909 12.51 7.87 -25.62
C MET A 909 13.76 8.20 -26.44
N SER A 910 14.89 8.54 -25.80
CA SER A 910 16.19 8.64 -26.49
C SER A 910 16.60 7.32 -27.16
N GLU A 911 16.46 6.19 -26.45
CA GLU A 911 16.73 4.86 -27.01
C GLU A 911 15.79 4.53 -28.17
N VAL A 912 14.51 4.91 -28.07
CA VAL A 912 13.51 4.73 -29.15
C VAL A 912 13.90 5.50 -30.41
N VAL A 913 14.36 6.75 -30.28
CA VAL A 913 14.84 7.55 -31.43
C VAL A 913 16.01 6.85 -32.11
N GLN A 914 17.02 6.42 -31.34
CA GLN A 914 18.19 5.71 -31.86
C GLN A 914 17.82 4.37 -32.53
N MET A 915 16.85 3.63 -31.98
CA MET A 915 16.35 2.39 -32.59
C MET A 915 15.62 2.64 -33.92
N LEU A 916 14.80 3.70 -34.01
CA LEU A 916 14.08 4.06 -35.24
C LEU A 916 15.02 4.56 -36.34
N GLU A 917 16.08 5.28 -35.98
CA GLU A 917 17.11 5.77 -36.89
C GLU A 917 18.09 4.67 -37.30
N GLY A 918 18.20 3.61 -36.50
CA GLY A 918 19.04 2.45 -36.79
C GLY A 918 20.41 2.45 -36.17
N GLU A 919 20.63 3.30 -35.16
CA GLU A 919 21.90 3.40 -34.46
C GLU A 919 22.07 2.27 -33.44
N ILE A 920 20.95 1.68 -32.97
CA ILE A 920 20.93 0.56 -32.02
C ILE A 920 20.18 -0.65 -32.61
N GLU A 921 20.77 -1.85 -32.48
CA GLU A 921 20.09 -3.11 -32.81
C GLU A 921 19.10 -3.54 -31.71
N ILE A 922 17.91 -3.97 -32.13
CA ILE A 922 16.83 -4.38 -31.22
C ILE A 922 17.02 -5.87 -30.85
N THR A 923 17.67 -6.13 -29.71
CA THR A 923 18.04 -7.49 -29.25
C THR A 923 16.96 -8.21 -28.43
N GLN A 924 15.90 -7.51 -28.00
CA GLN A 924 14.96 -7.97 -26.96
C GLN A 924 13.54 -8.32 -27.44
N VAL A 925 13.34 -8.73 -28.70
CA VAL A 925 11.97 -8.91 -29.22
C VAL A 925 11.24 -10.15 -28.67
N LEU A 926 11.94 -11.18 -28.18
CA LEU A 926 11.30 -12.46 -27.87
C LEU A 926 11.89 -13.17 -26.66
N SER A 927 11.28 -12.96 -25.50
CA SER A 927 11.37 -13.87 -24.35
C SER A 927 10.12 -13.66 -23.50
N ASP A 928 9.00 -14.26 -23.92
CA ASP A 928 8.10 -15.08 -23.08
C ASP A 928 6.69 -15.14 -23.72
N PRO A 929 6.35 -16.22 -24.44
CA PRO A 929 4.98 -16.47 -24.93
C PRO A 929 3.96 -16.67 -23.80
N GLY A 930 4.40 -16.83 -22.54
CA GLY A 930 3.57 -17.23 -21.41
C GLY A 930 2.86 -16.11 -20.64
N LEU A 931 3.01 -14.83 -21.02
CA LEU A 931 2.53 -13.71 -20.19
C LEU A 931 1.29 -12.95 -20.70
N TYR A 932 0.75 -13.26 -21.88
CA TYR A 932 -0.47 -12.64 -22.40
C TYR A 932 -1.74 -13.49 -22.23
N GLU A 933 -1.64 -14.62 -21.51
CA GLU A 933 -2.77 -15.54 -21.25
C GLU A 933 -3.44 -15.33 -19.88
N HIS A 934 -3.25 -14.18 -19.25
CA HIS A 934 -4.19 -13.71 -18.24
C HIS A 934 -5.18 -12.76 -18.90
N ASN A 935 -6.41 -13.25 -19.07
CA ASN A 935 -7.59 -12.50 -19.50
C ASN A 935 -7.60 -11.05 -18.96
N PHE A 936 -7.11 -10.11 -19.75
CA PHE A 936 -7.45 -8.70 -19.63
C PHE A 936 -8.92 -8.55 -20.03
N SER A 937 -9.81 -8.81 -19.08
CA SER A 937 -11.23 -8.48 -19.18
C SER A 937 -11.41 -6.98 -18.98
N ILE A 938 -10.94 -6.18 -19.94
CA ILE A 938 -11.30 -4.74 -20.08
C ILE A 938 -12.81 -4.60 -20.38
N SER A 939 -13.49 -5.70 -20.72
CA SER A 939 -14.96 -5.77 -20.79
C SER A 939 -15.67 -5.46 -19.46
N LYS A 940 -14.97 -5.50 -18.32
CA LYS A 940 -15.53 -5.05 -17.02
C LYS A 940 -15.43 -3.54 -16.75
N LEU A 941 -14.75 -2.78 -17.60
CA LEU A 941 -14.65 -1.31 -17.51
C LEU A 941 -15.51 -0.57 -18.56
N MET A 942 -16.08 -1.27 -19.53
CA MET A 942 -17.02 -0.71 -20.51
C MET A 942 -18.45 -1.16 -20.21
N GLY A 943 -19.07 -0.46 -19.27
CA GLY A 943 -20.47 -0.65 -18.92
C GLY A 943 -21.12 0.66 -18.51
N THR A 944 -20.79 1.78 -19.16
CA THR A 944 -21.56 3.03 -19.13
C THR A 944 -21.15 3.92 -20.31
N ASP A 945 -22.16 4.42 -21.02
CA ASP A 945 -22.13 5.50 -22.02
C ASP A 945 -21.57 5.20 -23.43
N THR A 946 -22.35 4.43 -24.19
CA THR A 946 -22.42 4.57 -25.67
C THR A 946 -23.86 4.88 -26.11
N HIS A 947 -24.28 6.14 -25.95
CA HIS A 947 -25.30 6.71 -26.83
C HIS A 947 -24.83 8.08 -27.33
N GLY A 948 -24.34 8.08 -28.57
CA GLY A 948 -23.84 9.27 -29.25
C GLY A 948 -23.31 8.95 -30.63
N SER A 949 -24.09 8.27 -31.47
CA SER A 949 -23.90 8.37 -32.93
C SER A 949 -25.24 8.54 -33.63
N SER A 950 -25.31 9.68 -34.31
CA SER A 950 -26.41 10.17 -35.13
C SER A 950 -26.79 9.17 -36.24
N SER A 951 -28.08 8.92 -36.42
CA SER A 951 -28.66 8.76 -37.76
C SER A 951 -30.12 9.23 -37.76
N THR A 952 -30.44 9.95 -38.82
CA THR A 952 -31.62 10.78 -39.10
C THR A 952 -32.81 9.97 -39.60
N SER A 953 -34.01 10.30 -39.10
CA SER A 953 -35.35 10.24 -39.72
C SER A 953 -36.39 10.09 -38.59
N GLY A 954 -37.52 10.76 -38.49
CA GLY A 954 -38.20 11.82 -39.21
C GLY A 954 -39.65 11.84 -38.68
N LEU A 955 -40.18 13.00 -38.26
CA LEU A 955 -41.61 13.36 -38.07
C LEU A 955 -42.46 12.47 -37.10
N THR A 956 -43.30 12.94 -36.18
CA THR A 956 -44.15 14.14 -36.03
C THR A 956 -44.57 14.28 -34.56
N ASP A 957 -44.55 15.52 -34.06
CA ASP A 957 -45.67 16.23 -33.40
C ASP A 957 -46.46 15.58 -32.25
N GLN A 958 -46.27 16.06 -31.01
CA GLN A 958 -47.24 16.96 -30.34
C GLN A 958 -46.90 17.26 -28.86
N THR A 959 -46.97 18.56 -28.57
CA THR A 959 -47.38 19.24 -27.32
C THR A 959 -46.39 19.40 -26.15
N GLU A 960 -46.12 20.68 -25.91
CA GLU A 960 -45.27 21.34 -24.92
C GLU A 960 -45.78 21.19 -23.48
N THR A 961 -44.86 21.08 -22.51
CA THR A 961 -44.84 22.02 -21.37
C THR A 961 -43.43 22.18 -20.78
N THR A 962 -43.04 23.44 -20.65
CA THR A 962 -41.76 24.00 -20.22
C THR A 962 -41.57 23.94 -18.70
N MET A 963 -40.38 23.54 -18.19
CA MET A 963 -39.55 24.31 -17.24
C MET A 963 -38.30 23.53 -16.75
N LYS A 964 -37.12 24.09 -17.09
CA LYS A 964 -35.85 24.18 -16.33
C LYS A 964 -35.32 22.92 -15.61
N SER A 965 -34.39 22.23 -16.25
CA SER A 965 -33.47 21.26 -15.63
C SER A 965 -32.21 21.94 -15.08
N SER A 966 -32.15 22.10 -13.75
CA SER A 966 -30.90 22.29 -13.01
C SER A 966 -30.20 20.94 -12.87
N VAL A 967 -29.05 20.78 -13.53
CA VAL A 967 -28.25 19.55 -13.49
C VAL A 967 -27.52 19.47 -12.14
N SER A 968 -27.98 18.57 -11.28
CA SER A 968 -27.23 17.99 -10.16
C SER A 968 -27.08 16.51 -10.46
N SER A 969 -25.90 16.13 -10.94
CA SER A 969 -25.55 14.76 -11.34
C SER A 969 -25.25 13.90 -10.10
N THR A 970 -26.27 13.19 -9.63
CA THR A 970 -26.13 11.95 -8.86
C THR A 970 -27.07 10.96 -9.50
N ASP A 971 -26.52 9.88 -10.05
CA ASP A 971 -27.14 8.55 -10.24
C ASP A 971 -26.03 7.62 -10.75
N LEU A 972 -25.71 6.57 -10.00
CA LEU A 972 -26.18 5.18 -10.17
C LEU A 972 -25.52 4.48 -11.37
N TYR A 973 -24.91 3.31 -11.11
CA TYR A 973 -24.96 2.04 -11.87
C TYR A 973 -23.84 1.09 -11.36
N PRO A 974 -23.81 -0.22 -11.67
CA PRO A 974 -24.85 -1.25 -11.47
C PRO A 974 -24.30 -2.57 -10.85
N LEU A 975 -25.24 -3.47 -10.55
CA LEU A 975 -25.10 -4.87 -10.11
C LEU A 975 -24.51 -5.80 -11.20
N TYR A 976 -23.84 -6.89 -10.80
CA TYR A 976 -23.56 -8.04 -11.67
C TYR A 976 -24.75 -9.03 -11.68
N PRO A 977 -25.20 -9.52 -12.85
CA PRO A 977 -26.01 -10.74 -12.97
C PRO A 977 -25.15 -12.01 -13.07
N GLU A 978 -25.70 -13.08 -12.50
CA GLU A 978 -25.23 -14.47 -12.49
C GLU A 978 -25.54 -15.22 -13.79
N SER A 979 -24.68 -16.23 -14.05
CA SER A 979 -24.98 -17.53 -14.69
C SER A 979 -25.68 -17.59 -16.05
N MET A 980 -24.93 -18.01 -17.09
CA MET A 980 -25.47 -18.85 -18.16
C MET A 980 -25.15 -20.32 -17.86
N LEU A 981 -26.20 -21.07 -17.53
CA LEU A 981 -26.23 -22.53 -17.47
C LEU A 981 -26.28 -23.11 -18.90
N LEU A 982 -25.36 -24.01 -19.19
CA LEU A 982 -25.50 -24.98 -20.29
C LEU A 982 -26.61 -25.97 -19.93
N ASN A 983 -27.76 -25.85 -20.60
CA ASN A 983 -28.80 -26.88 -20.61
C ASN A 983 -28.37 -28.03 -21.54
N SER A 984 -27.84 -29.11 -20.97
CA SER A 984 -27.94 -30.44 -21.57
C SER A 984 -29.12 -31.17 -20.92
N THR A 985 -30.27 -31.13 -21.59
CA THR A 985 -31.44 -31.94 -21.24
C THR A 985 -31.18 -33.40 -21.64
N GLN A 986 -30.77 -34.23 -20.67
CA GLN A 986 -31.03 -35.67 -20.71
C GLN A 986 -32.17 -36.00 -19.75
N ASN A 987 -33.30 -36.41 -20.34
CA ASN A 987 -34.44 -37.01 -19.66
C ASN A 987 -34.01 -38.25 -18.88
N PHE A 988 -34.25 -38.30 -17.56
CA PHE A 988 -34.63 -39.56 -16.89
C PHE A 988 -35.63 -39.30 -15.77
N SER A 989 -36.68 -40.11 -15.81
CA SER A 989 -37.89 -40.11 -15.02
C SER A 989 -37.68 -40.31 -13.52
N SER A 990 -38.49 -39.62 -12.72
CA SER A 990 -38.81 -39.96 -11.35
C SER A 990 -39.56 -41.31 -11.26
N SER A 991 -39.13 -42.18 -10.35
CA SER A 991 -40.01 -43.17 -9.71
C SER A 991 -39.68 -43.21 -8.21
N ALA A 992 -40.66 -42.82 -7.39
CA ALA A 992 -40.97 -43.25 -6.01
C ALA A 992 -39.78 -43.52 -5.05
N PHE A 993 -39.62 -42.81 -3.94
CA PHE A 993 -40.53 -42.76 -2.78
C PHE A 993 -40.16 -41.60 -1.84
#